data_AF-A0A2T6C090-F1
#
_entry.id   AF-A0A2T6C090-F1
#
_cell.length_a   1.000
_cell.length_b   1.000
_cell.length_c   1.000
_cell.angle_alpha   90.00
_cell.angle_beta   90.00
_cell.angle_gamma   90.00
#
_symmetry.space_group_name_H-M   'P 1'
#
loop_
_entity.id
_entity.type
_entity.pdbx_description
1 polymer ?
#
loop_
_entity_poly.entity_id
_entity_poly.type
_entity_poly.pdbx_seq_one_letter_code
_entity_poly.pdbx_strand_id
1 'polypeptide(L)'
;MNISNLKYLTLSILLSCITAQAQLPLLSDQTIDFTNAVSTINSGNWSNPAIWSNGMVPSSSTHVIIENGHTVYIDIQGASSGQIVDLCENLFVKQDAVLQMGHNTANFAKDLRINGSILCNGTFSAGRNLPSGSGDGAIYSFNSRIFLNLTQATTYVSGSGYFNPKALSIASNSGEKDLIIDHYNIVIDENFAIKSNNRVNATIKEYAYLNIKNTLGLTGSTYDFSSPTAKSSLIIEGVVVAGNVSLFTKNTTLGEFTSLTIRNRGSLFPQTINQGVLNVTSEAGGFNLTLENGGLFKLWKEAYFSNLTSNNPNFTFTNNGGTLKQHYIYTTPTKAQITSRIDAYDPNLGADVSQIQDIFGFSHIAGWYNFTTRPYLLEGLDYYRNFGSTAVKTTLTSVNGRMYNAYHFNHSWPNFQNLKEVAEHEYIDSLFKRTHIKTHTFWTTPKNQSHYKNGPDFDHDKYLEQEQQYYDLTMHLLSTYGTMDKKFVYQNWEGDWMLRGEGVAWENDASLIPDDVDWSIEGMARMFRARQRGTERARNQFSSSNAKVYHAIEFNKLWKNGQTMMYYNVPSVLGDVVPKVRIDLTSWSAYDSNWTNTNNPVGHLMWKGIHIADYYTTSTGAIQSGIPVQIGEFAHNENPPYTSLTEPDIRNNYGRYIGLALDLGIQNFYLWNLYCSGQQGAPNGFTWEKDTQYDDSFLYQWMDGKWMLEPNGSMGYAATFLMEQWSALLSTSEKDFNTDTHIFPNPAKDSISITSKTVIDKVEIYNLQGKRIHTYQVELHQNINIQNLAKGMYIVRLKDIHNNFSTHKLVKK
;
A
#
# COMPACT_ATOMS: atom_id res chain seq x y z
N MET A 1 -16.10 -73.43 -0.53
CA MET A 1 -14.94 -73.32 -1.44
C MET A 1 -15.18 -72.14 -2.37
N ASN A 2 -14.21 -71.22 -2.42
CA ASN A 2 -14.03 -70.12 -3.37
C ASN A 2 -15.05 -68.95 -3.47
N ILE A 3 -14.75 -67.92 -2.67
CA ILE A 3 -14.44 -66.52 -3.05
C ILE A 3 -14.95 -66.05 -4.44
N SER A 4 -15.88 -65.10 -4.45
CA SER A 4 -15.75 -63.76 -5.09
C SER A 4 -17.09 -63.02 -5.10
N ASN A 5 -17.02 -61.69 -5.01
CA ASN A 5 -18.09 -60.68 -5.12
C ASN A 5 -18.83 -60.28 -3.84
N LEU A 6 -18.20 -59.40 -3.05
CA LEU A 6 -18.93 -58.40 -2.28
C LEU A 6 -18.49 -57.00 -2.75
N LYS A 7 -19.40 -56.33 -3.46
CA LYS A 7 -19.28 -54.93 -3.86
C LYS A 7 -19.27 -54.06 -2.61
N TYR A 8 -18.21 -53.27 -2.42
CA TYR A 8 -18.19 -52.19 -1.45
C TYR A 8 -19.14 -51.09 -1.93
N LEU A 9 -20.23 -50.90 -1.21
CA LEU A 9 -21.12 -49.75 -1.33
C LEU A 9 -20.46 -48.60 -0.58
N THR A 10 -19.74 -47.73 -1.29
CA THR A 10 -19.23 -46.47 -0.73
C THR A 10 -20.42 -45.53 -0.56
N LEU A 11 -20.88 -45.40 0.68
CA LEU A 11 -21.90 -44.42 1.08
C LEU A 11 -21.27 -43.02 1.01
N SER A 12 -21.46 -42.32 -0.11
CA SER A 12 -21.16 -40.90 -0.22
C SER A 12 -22.16 -40.11 0.61
N ILE A 13 -21.81 -39.82 1.86
CA ILE A 13 -22.49 -38.83 2.67
C ILE A 13 -22.18 -37.47 2.04
N LEU A 14 -23.10 -36.95 1.23
CA LEU A 14 -23.12 -35.54 0.87
C LEU A 14 -23.43 -34.76 2.15
N LEU A 15 -22.37 -34.41 2.89
CA LEU A 15 -22.43 -33.31 3.83
C LEU A 15 -22.47 -32.04 2.98
N SER A 16 -23.67 -31.57 2.68
CA SER A 16 -23.86 -30.19 2.24
C SER A 16 -23.52 -29.29 3.42
N CYS A 17 -22.22 -29.07 3.66
CA CYS A 17 -21.76 -27.96 4.45
C CYS A 17 -22.15 -26.71 3.67
N ILE A 18 -23.31 -26.16 4.00
CA ILE A 18 -23.54 -24.73 3.83
C ILE A 18 -22.43 -24.10 4.67
N THR A 19 -21.34 -23.68 4.02
CA THR A 19 -20.39 -22.75 4.63
C THR A 19 -21.16 -21.45 4.79
N ALA A 20 -21.93 -21.33 5.86
CA ALA A 20 -22.18 -20.04 6.44
C ALA A 20 -20.78 -19.48 6.68
N GLN A 21 -20.37 -18.50 5.87
CA GLN A 21 -19.22 -17.66 6.17
C GLN A 21 -19.58 -17.01 7.50
N ALA A 22 -19.23 -17.67 8.60
CA ALA A 22 -19.34 -17.08 9.92
C ALA A 22 -18.39 -15.89 9.87
N GLN A 23 -18.97 -14.72 9.66
CA GLN A 23 -18.30 -13.44 9.83
C GLN A 23 -17.58 -13.53 11.17
N LEU A 24 -16.26 -13.67 11.09
CA LEU A 24 -15.39 -13.79 12.25
C LEU A 24 -15.70 -12.65 13.23
N PRO A 25 -15.65 -12.89 14.55
CA PRO A 25 -16.21 -11.97 15.53
C PRO A 25 -15.66 -10.57 15.30
N LEU A 26 -16.53 -9.65 14.94
CA LEU A 26 -16.20 -8.24 14.88
C LEU A 26 -16.56 -7.63 16.22
N LEU A 27 -15.65 -6.75 16.64
CA LEU A 27 -15.74 -5.85 17.78
C LEU A 27 -15.27 -6.53 19.07
N SER A 28 -14.50 -5.77 19.86
CA SER A 28 -14.02 -6.11 21.21
C SER A 28 -15.04 -6.87 22.04
N ASP A 29 -14.59 -7.57 23.09
CA ASP A 29 -15.37 -8.32 24.11
C ASP A 29 -16.42 -7.44 24.83
N GLN A 30 -17.31 -6.80 24.09
CA GLN A 30 -18.27 -5.81 24.53
C GLN A 30 -19.44 -6.51 25.20
N THR A 31 -19.84 -5.97 26.33
CA THR A 31 -20.95 -6.46 27.12
C THR A 31 -22.09 -5.44 27.08
N ILE A 32 -22.58 -5.12 25.87
CA ILE A 32 -23.78 -4.29 25.71
C ILE A 32 -25.00 -5.20 25.59
N ASP A 33 -25.90 -5.13 26.57
CA ASP A 33 -27.14 -5.91 26.57
C ASP A 33 -28.26 -5.17 25.81
N PHE A 34 -28.70 -5.74 24.70
CA PHE A 34 -29.83 -5.26 23.91
C PHE A 34 -31.07 -6.18 24.01
N THR A 35 -31.10 -7.13 24.96
CA THR A 35 -32.19 -8.13 25.08
C THR A 35 -33.56 -7.50 25.22
N ASN A 36 -33.67 -6.38 25.94
CA ASN A 36 -34.92 -5.64 26.17
C ASN A 36 -35.03 -4.36 25.32
N ALA A 37 -34.28 -4.28 24.21
CA ALA A 37 -34.27 -3.09 23.38
C ALA A 37 -35.56 -2.90 22.58
N VAL A 38 -35.95 -1.64 22.39
CA VAL A 38 -36.99 -1.22 21.47
C VAL A 38 -36.38 -1.13 20.08
N SER A 39 -36.98 -1.80 19.10
CA SER A 39 -36.46 -1.87 17.73
C SER A 39 -37.38 -1.12 16.76
N THR A 40 -36.83 -0.70 15.64
CA THR A 40 -37.63 -0.12 14.56
C THR A 40 -38.36 -1.21 13.78
N ILE A 41 -39.63 -1.00 13.45
CA ILE A 41 -40.44 -1.90 12.60
C ILE A 41 -40.71 -1.34 11.20
N ASN A 42 -40.34 -0.07 10.97
CA ASN A 42 -40.39 0.60 9.68
C ASN A 42 -39.42 1.80 9.65
N SER A 43 -39.15 2.32 8.45
CA SER A 43 -38.50 3.62 8.25
C SER A 43 -39.43 4.78 8.66
N GLY A 44 -38.85 5.92 9.06
CA GLY A 44 -39.62 7.14 9.34
C GLY A 44 -38.95 8.07 10.35
N ASN A 45 -39.75 8.97 10.91
CA ASN A 45 -39.28 9.93 11.91
C ASN A 45 -39.16 9.30 13.30
N TRP A 46 -38.11 9.65 14.04
CA TRP A 46 -37.88 9.20 15.42
C TRP A 46 -39.06 9.50 16.33
N SER A 47 -39.70 10.67 16.16
CA SER A 47 -40.86 11.11 16.94
C SER A 47 -42.14 10.29 16.68
N ASN A 48 -42.18 9.44 15.65
CA ASN A 48 -43.37 8.68 15.30
C ASN A 48 -43.46 7.39 16.12
N PRO A 49 -44.43 7.24 17.05
CA PRO A 49 -44.57 6.01 17.83
C PRO A 49 -44.78 4.75 16.98
N ALA A 50 -45.36 4.89 15.77
CA ALA A 50 -45.68 3.76 14.89
C ALA A 50 -44.46 3.08 14.26
N ILE A 51 -43.26 3.68 14.33
CA ILE A 51 -42.04 3.04 13.83
C ILE A 51 -41.36 2.16 14.89
N TRP A 52 -41.81 2.18 16.15
CA TRP A 52 -41.17 1.49 17.27
C TRP A 52 -41.94 0.22 17.67
N SER A 53 -41.22 -0.85 17.99
CA SER A 53 -41.79 -2.18 18.26
C SER A 53 -42.75 -2.24 19.45
N ASN A 54 -42.66 -1.30 20.38
CA ASN A 54 -43.55 -1.16 21.53
C ASN A 54 -44.57 -0.03 21.38
N GLY A 55 -44.63 0.65 20.23
CA GLY A 55 -45.53 1.78 19.99
C GLY A 55 -45.21 3.05 20.79
N MET A 56 -44.01 3.18 21.36
CA MET A 56 -43.60 4.34 22.15
C MET A 56 -42.30 4.92 21.63
N VAL A 57 -42.20 6.26 21.62
CA VAL A 57 -40.95 6.96 21.28
C VAL A 57 -39.90 6.70 22.36
N PRO A 58 -38.67 6.31 21.99
CA PRO A 58 -37.59 6.07 22.96
C PRO A 58 -37.31 7.28 23.87
N SER A 59 -36.98 6.98 25.12
CA SER A 59 -36.57 7.93 26.16
C SER A 59 -35.12 7.70 26.61
N SER A 60 -34.59 8.55 27.47
CA SER A 60 -33.22 8.47 28.02
C SER A 60 -32.83 7.13 28.67
N SER A 61 -33.79 6.30 29.09
CA SER A 61 -33.59 4.97 29.70
C SER A 61 -33.90 3.81 28.75
N THR A 62 -34.08 4.09 27.46
CA THR A 62 -34.48 3.08 26.47
C THR A 62 -33.25 2.57 25.74
N HIS A 63 -33.06 1.25 25.64
CA HIS A 63 -32.12 0.67 24.68
C HIS A 63 -32.78 0.60 23.30
N VAL A 64 -32.10 1.04 22.26
CA VAL A 64 -32.67 1.21 20.91
C VAL A 64 -31.89 0.39 19.89
N ILE A 65 -32.62 -0.30 19.01
CA ILE A 65 -32.08 -0.94 17.80
C ILE A 65 -32.72 -0.31 16.56
N ILE A 66 -31.90 0.17 15.62
CA ILE A 66 -32.34 0.50 14.27
C ILE A 66 -32.10 -0.74 13.40
N GLU A 67 -33.18 -1.37 12.95
CA GLU A 67 -33.17 -2.62 12.19
C GLU A 67 -32.66 -2.44 10.75
N ASN A 68 -32.13 -3.52 10.17
CA ASN A 68 -31.63 -3.53 8.79
C ASN A 68 -32.70 -3.09 7.79
N GLY A 69 -32.29 -2.32 6.78
CA GLY A 69 -33.20 -1.79 5.75
C GLY A 69 -34.07 -0.63 6.22
N HIS A 70 -33.97 -0.20 7.47
CA HIS A 70 -34.71 0.98 7.97
C HIS A 70 -33.84 2.24 7.90
N THR A 71 -34.45 3.32 7.42
CA THR A 71 -33.93 4.70 7.51
C THR A 71 -34.75 5.47 8.52
N VAL A 72 -34.12 5.94 9.60
CA VAL A 72 -34.76 6.75 10.64
C VAL A 72 -34.18 8.15 10.65
N TYR A 73 -35.04 9.16 10.56
CA TYR A 73 -34.66 10.55 10.74
C TYR A 73 -34.96 11.01 12.16
N ILE A 74 -33.94 11.47 12.88
CA ILE A 74 -34.10 12.12 14.19
C ILE A 74 -34.65 13.52 13.94
N ASP A 75 -35.96 13.66 13.89
CA ASP A 75 -36.67 14.93 13.64
C ASP A 75 -36.84 15.80 14.89
N ILE A 76 -36.62 15.23 16.07
CA ILE A 76 -36.66 15.94 17.35
C ILE A 76 -35.41 16.82 17.56
N GLN A 77 -35.62 17.97 18.20
CA GLN A 77 -34.56 18.93 18.54
C GLN A 77 -35.00 19.79 19.73
N GLY A 78 -34.05 20.50 20.35
CA GLY A 78 -34.34 21.44 21.43
C GLY A 78 -35.24 22.59 20.98
N ALA A 79 -36.00 23.17 21.92
CA ALA A 79 -36.85 24.34 21.67
C ALA A 79 -36.01 25.61 21.38
N SER A 80 -34.76 25.62 21.81
CA SER A 80 -33.76 26.64 21.49
C SER A 80 -32.42 26.02 21.07
N SER A 81 -31.60 26.80 20.38
CA SER A 81 -30.26 26.37 19.94
C SER A 81 -29.40 25.95 21.12
N GLY A 82 -28.81 24.76 21.06
CA GLY A 82 -27.97 24.20 22.12
C GLY A 82 -28.73 23.59 23.29
N GLN A 83 -30.07 23.55 23.25
CA GLN A 83 -30.84 22.78 24.22
C GLN A 83 -30.71 21.28 23.90
N ILE A 84 -30.18 20.52 24.85
CA ILE A 84 -29.95 19.07 24.75
C ILE A 84 -31.29 18.32 24.77
N VAL A 85 -31.43 17.35 23.86
CA VAL A 85 -32.52 16.37 23.82
C VAL A 85 -31.99 14.97 24.08
N ASP A 86 -32.59 14.26 25.03
CA ASP A 86 -32.28 12.84 25.27
C ASP A 86 -32.90 11.94 24.22
N LEU A 87 -32.09 11.05 23.64
CA LEU A 87 -32.55 10.05 22.69
C LEU A 87 -32.81 8.71 23.35
N CYS A 88 -31.78 8.14 23.97
CA CYS A 88 -31.77 6.76 24.42
C CYS A 88 -30.68 6.54 25.49
N GLU A 89 -30.69 5.35 26.09
CA GLU A 89 -29.60 4.86 26.91
C GLU A 89 -28.51 4.25 26.01
N ASN A 90 -28.79 3.12 25.36
CA ASN A 90 -27.87 2.46 24.43
C ASN A 90 -28.47 2.47 23.02
N LEU A 91 -27.62 2.57 21.99
CA LEU A 91 -28.03 2.63 20.58
C LEU A 91 -27.30 1.56 19.76
N PHE A 92 -28.03 0.76 19.00
CA PHE A 92 -27.50 -0.15 17.98
C PHE A 92 -28.05 0.22 16.60
N VAL A 93 -27.19 0.69 15.69
CA VAL A 93 -27.52 0.83 14.27
C VAL A 93 -27.00 -0.39 13.52
N LYS A 94 -27.89 -1.26 13.03
CA LYS A 94 -27.49 -2.48 12.29
C LYS A 94 -26.88 -2.15 10.93
N GLN A 95 -26.20 -3.13 10.33
CA GLN A 95 -25.34 -2.96 9.16
C GLN A 95 -26.02 -2.24 7.98
N ASP A 96 -27.27 -2.55 7.68
CA ASP A 96 -27.96 -1.97 6.52
C ASP A 96 -28.93 -0.85 6.93
N ALA A 97 -28.80 -0.34 8.16
CA ALA A 97 -29.64 0.69 8.73
C ALA A 97 -28.99 2.08 8.60
N VAL A 98 -29.83 3.10 8.44
CA VAL A 98 -29.40 4.50 8.37
C VAL A 98 -30.12 5.31 9.45
N LEU A 99 -29.35 5.92 10.34
CA LEU A 99 -29.83 6.88 11.33
C LEU A 99 -29.36 8.28 10.94
N GLN A 100 -30.30 9.11 10.51
CA GLN A 100 -30.05 10.47 10.04
C GLN A 100 -30.29 11.48 11.16
N MET A 101 -29.35 12.39 11.37
CA MET A 101 -29.42 13.43 12.39
C MET A 101 -29.22 14.85 11.85
N GLY A 102 -29.23 15.05 10.53
CA GLY A 102 -28.95 16.36 9.94
C GLY A 102 -30.04 17.43 10.19
N HIS A 103 -29.69 18.69 9.92
CA HIS A 103 -30.61 19.83 9.85
C HIS A 103 -30.08 20.93 8.90
N ASN A 104 -30.95 21.86 8.48
CA ASN A 104 -30.60 22.94 7.54
C ASN A 104 -30.58 24.34 8.16
N THR A 105 -30.84 24.45 9.46
CA THR A 105 -30.88 25.75 10.14
C THR A 105 -29.47 26.24 10.47
N ALA A 106 -29.02 27.31 9.80
CA ALA A 106 -27.76 27.97 10.09
C ALA A 106 -27.73 28.57 11.50
N ASN A 107 -26.56 28.60 12.13
CA ASN A 107 -26.35 29.08 13.51
C ASN A 107 -27.20 28.38 14.59
N PHE A 108 -27.81 27.23 14.25
CA PHE A 108 -28.51 26.38 15.18
C PHE A 108 -27.63 25.21 15.59
N ALA A 109 -27.65 24.89 16.88
CA ALA A 109 -26.99 23.72 17.41
C ALA A 109 -28.03 22.70 17.85
N LYS A 110 -28.18 21.65 17.05
CA LYS A 110 -29.01 20.48 17.37
C LYS A 110 -28.21 19.52 18.26
N ASP A 111 -28.56 19.52 19.55
CA ASP A 111 -27.83 18.78 20.57
C ASP A 111 -28.60 17.54 21.00
N LEU A 112 -28.00 16.38 20.76
CA LEU A 112 -28.62 15.08 21.02
C LEU A 112 -27.78 14.32 22.04
N ARG A 113 -28.40 13.77 23.09
CA ARG A 113 -27.73 13.03 24.16
C ARG A 113 -28.05 11.54 24.10
N ILE A 114 -27.00 10.74 24.21
CA ILE A 114 -27.05 9.29 24.40
C ILE A 114 -26.45 9.03 25.79
N ASN A 115 -27.18 8.32 26.65
CA ASN A 115 -26.82 8.13 28.06
C ASN A 115 -25.98 6.87 28.33
N GLY A 116 -25.47 6.24 27.29
CA GLY A 116 -24.77 4.96 27.33
C GLY A 116 -24.04 4.69 26.03
N SER A 117 -23.97 3.43 25.63
CA SER A 117 -23.12 2.95 24.55
C SER A 117 -23.75 3.10 23.15
N ILE A 118 -22.89 3.28 22.15
CA ILE A 118 -23.23 3.31 20.72
C ILE A 118 -22.54 2.14 20.03
N LEU A 119 -23.33 1.27 19.40
CA LEU A 119 -22.89 0.23 18.48
C LEU A 119 -23.40 0.60 17.07
N CYS A 120 -22.51 0.98 16.15
CA CYS A 120 -22.87 1.46 14.82
C CYS A 120 -22.23 0.60 13.73
N ASN A 121 -22.96 -0.40 13.24
CA ASN A 121 -22.56 -1.20 12.09
C ASN A 121 -23.10 -0.62 10.77
N GLY A 122 -24.15 0.18 10.84
CA GLY A 122 -24.73 0.93 9.73
C GLY A 122 -24.19 2.35 9.59
N THR A 123 -25.05 3.25 9.15
CA THR A 123 -24.74 4.67 9.00
C THR A 123 -25.39 5.50 10.09
N PHE A 124 -24.62 6.31 10.81
CA PHE A 124 -25.13 7.33 11.72
C PHE A 124 -24.51 8.68 11.38
N SER A 125 -25.22 9.51 10.62
CA SER A 125 -24.68 10.74 10.05
C SER A 125 -25.74 11.81 9.82
N ALA A 126 -25.37 12.95 9.24
CA ALA A 126 -26.35 13.92 8.76
C ALA A 126 -27.34 13.30 7.76
N GLY A 127 -26.86 12.39 6.91
CA GLY A 127 -27.59 11.83 5.77
C GLY A 127 -27.03 12.36 4.44
N ARG A 128 -26.84 11.45 3.48
CA ARG A 128 -26.32 11.74 2.15
C ARG A 128 -27.05 10.84 1.13
N ASN A 129 -27.14 11.31 -0.11
CA ASN A 129 -27.48 10.53 -1.29
C ASN A 129 -26.23 10.34 -2.13
N LEU A 130 -26.17 9.26 -2.93
CA LEU A 130 -25.12 9.14 -3.94
C LEU A 130 -25.13 10.37 -4.87
N PRO A 131 -23.99 11.06 -5.06
CA PRO A 131 -23.93 12.22 -5.94
C PRO A 131 -24.31 11.85 -7.38
N SER A 132 -25.23 12.61 -7.99
CA SER A 132 -25.68 12.42 -9.38
C SER A 132 -25.48 13.65 -10.26
N GLY A 133 -24.58 14.56 -9.86
CA GLY A 133 -24.35 15.86 -10.49
C GLY A 133 -23.39 16.74 -9.67
N SER A 134 -23.58 18.06 -9.69
CA SER A 134 -22.84 18.99 -8.83
C SER A 134 -23.24 18.84 -7.36
N GLY A 135 -22.31 19.12 -6.44
CA GLY A 135 -22.49 18.98 -5.00
C GLY A 135 -22.04 17.63 -4.46
N ASP A 136 -21.99 17.54 -3.13
CA ASP A 136 -21.46 16.37 -2.43
C ASP A 136 -22.52 15.30 -2.09
N GLY A 137 -23.79 15.55 -2.44
CA GLY A 137 -24.90 14.65 -2.14
C GLY A 137 -25.45 14.77 -0.72
N ALA A 138 -24.98 15.71 0.10
CA ALA A 138 -25.50 15.90 1.46
C ALA A 138 -27.02 16.18 1.46
N ILE A 139 -27.78 15.45 2.28
CA ILE A 139 -29.23 15.68 2.46
C ILE A 139 -29.45 16.92 3.33
N TYR A 140 -28.55 17.15 4.30
CA TYR A 140 -28.62 18.27 5.22
C TYR A 140 -27.29 19.03 5.26
N SER A 141 -27.36 20.36 5.33
CA SER A 141 -26.18 21.24 5.36
C SER A 141 -25.38 21.15 6.66
N PHE A 142 -26.02 20.75 7.76
CA PHE A 142 -25.39 20.64 9.06
C PHE A 142 -25.68 19.29 9.70
N ASN A 143 -24.66 18.79 10.38
CA ASN A 143 -24.75 17.60 11.20
C ASN A 143 -25.06 17.94 12.66
N SER A 144 -25.57 17.00 13.45
CA SER A 144 -25.91 17.22 14.86
C SER A 144 -24.72 17.01 15.80
N ARG A 145 -24.76 17.65 16.97
CA ARG A 145 -23.78 17.43 18.05
C ARG A 145 -24.26 16.29 18.93
N ILE A 146 -23.38 15.33 19.17
CA ILE A 146 -23.65 14.19 20.06
C ILE A 146 -23.00 14.44 21.41
N PHE A 147 -23.82 14.35 22.47
CA PHE A 147 -23.40 14.33 23.86
C PHE A 147 -23.47 12.90 24.37
N LEU A 148 -22.31 12.33 24.70
CA LEU A 148 -22.21 11.02 25.31
C LEU A 148 -22.10 11.19 26.83
N ASN A 149 -23.16 10.85 27.55
CA ASN A 149 -23.20 10.88 29.00
C ASN A 149 -22.85 9.49 29.55
N LEU A 150 -21.73 9.39 30.27
CA LEU A 150 -21.22 8.12 30.77
C LEU A 150 -21.91 7.74 32.08
N THR A 151 -23.00 6.97 31.99
CA THR A 151 -23.75 6.51 33.17
C THR A 151 -23.25 5.16 33.69
N GLN A 152 -22.81 4.27 32.80
CA GLN A 152 -22.29 2.93 33.09
C GLN A 152 -20.81 2.99 33.50
N ALA A 153 -20.29 1.96 34.18
CA ALA A 153 -18.87 1.91 34.56
C ALA A 153 -17.94 2.02 33.34
N THR A 154 -18.28 1.28 32.28
CA THR A 154 -17.65 1.36 30.96
C THR A 154 -18.72 1.66 29.92
N THR A 155 -18.46 2.64 29.06
CA THR A 155 -19.29 2.97 27.90
C THR A 155 -18.53 2.70 26.62
N TYR A 156 -19.21 2.29 25.56
CA TYR A 156 -18.60 1.94 24.29
C TYR A 156 -19.06 2.87 23.15
N VAL A 157 -18.15 3.23 22.25
CA VAL A 157 -18.47 3.70 20.90
C VAL A 157 -17.78 2.75 19.94
N SER A 158 -18.56 1.87 19.34
CA SER A 158 -18.04 0.72 18.58
C SER A 158 -18.81 0.47 17.31
N GLY A 159 -18.22 -0.29 16.39
CA GLY A 159 -18.91 -0.76 15.19
C GLY A 159 -18.07 -0.67 13.92
N SER A 160 -18.51 -1.41 12.90
CA SER A 160 -17.85 -1.45 11.59
C SER A 160 -18.41 -0.45 10.59
N GLY A 161 -19.47 0.25 10.96
CA GLY A 161 -20.23 1.16 10.12
C GLY A 161 -19.53 2.50 9.93
N TYR A 162 -20.34 3.54 9.75
CA TYR A 162 -19.90 4.92 9.60
C TYR A 162 -20.61 5.80 10.63
N PHE A 163 -19.83 6.44 11.50
CA PHE A 163 -20.36 7.37 12.48
C PHE A 163 -19.76 8.75 12.24
N ASN A 164 -20.63 9.69 11.87
CA ASN A 164 -20.21 11.04 11.58
C ASN A 164 -21.11 12.04 12.28
N PRO A 165 -20.74 12.51 13.48
CA PRO A 165 -21.38 13.65 14.12
C PRO A 165 -20.67 14.97 13.77
N LYS A 166 -21.36 16.08 14.02
CA LYS A 166 -20.71 17.40 14.01
C LYS A 166 -19.66 17.52 15.11
N ALA A 167 -20.02 17.13 16.33
CA ALA A 167 -19.13 17.10 17.48
C ALA A 167 -19.49 15.91 18.38
N LEU A 168 -18.49 15.36 19.06
CA LEU A 168 -18.65 14.34 20.08
C LEU A 168 -18.16 14.89 21.42
N SER A 169 -19.09 15.21 22.31
CA SER A 169 -18.82 15.73 23.65
C SER A 169 -19.07 14.64 24.69
N ILE A 170 -18.05 14.31 25.48
CA ILE A 170 -18.08 13.21 26.44
C ILE A 170 -17.99 13.75 27.85
N ALA A 171 -18.90 13.33 28.73
CA ALA A 171 -18.86 13.71 30.14
C ALA A 171 -19.37 12.59 31.05
N SER A 172 -18.83 12.51 32.26
CA SER A 172 -19.41 11.76 33.36
C SER A 172 -20.03 12.73 34.36
N ASN A 173 -21.31 12.53 34.66
CA ASN A 173 -22.00 13.29 35.72
C ASN A 173 -21.73 12.73 37.12
N SER A 174 -21.09 11.56 37.25
CA SER A 174 -20.87 10.91 38.54
C SER A 174 -19.65 10.00 38.52
N GLY A 175 -18.65 10.30 39.36
CA GLY A 175 -17.52 9.42 39.60
C GLY A 175 -16.65 9.16 38.36
N GLU A 176 -15.60 8.39 38.58
CA GLU A 176 -14.68 7.96 37.54
C GLU A 176 -15.33 6.93 36.60
N LYS A 177 -15.16 7.12 35.29
CA LYS A 177 -15.80 6.29 34.24
C LYS A 177 -14.83 5.97 33.12
N ASP A 178 -15.03 4.81 32.50
CA ASP A 178 -14.27 4.36 31.34
C ASP A 178 -15.05 4.55 30.03
N LEU A 179 -14.35 4.91 28.98
CA LEU A 179 -14.84 4.99 27.61
C LEU A 179 -13.93 4.17 26.68
N ILE A 180 -14.50 3.22 25.95
CA ILE A 180 -13.79 2.43 24.95
C ILE A 180 -14.32 2.81 23.56
N ILE A 181 -13.44 3.30 22.70
CA ILE A 181 -13.73 3.62 21.30
C ILE A 181 -13.10 2.53 20.44
N ASP A 182 -13.94 1.69 19.86
CA ASP A 182 -13.58 0.57 18.97
C ASP A 182 -14.47 0.60 17.72
N HIS A 183 -14.50 1.78 17.08
CA HIS A 183 -15.28 2.03 15.88
C HIS A 183 -14.36 2.32 14.71
N TYR A 184 -14.58 1.64 13.59
CA TYR A 184 -13.61 1.59 12.50
C TYR A 184 -13.64 2.81 11.58
N ASN A 185 -14.72 3.59 11.59
CA ASN A 185 -14.84 4.79 10.74
C ASN A 185 -15.61 5.90 11.44
N ILE A 186 -14.91 6.72 12.23
CA ILE A 186 -15.48 7.94 12.82
C ILE A 186 -14.93 9.16 12.06
N VAL A 187 -15.82 10.05 11.63
CA VAL A 187 -15.47 11.38 11.11
C VAL A 187 -16.21 12.44 11.92
N ILE A 188 -15.52 13.41 12.48
CA ILE A 188 -16.12 14.46 13.32
C ILE A 188 -15.88 15.80 12.62
N ASP A 189 -16.96 16.50 12.26
CA ASP A 189 -16.84 17.74 11.47
C ASP A 189 -16.21 18.90 12.26
N GLU A 190 -16.31 18.85 13.58
CA GLU A 190 -15.69 19.79 14.51
C GLU A 190 -14.86 19.03 15.56
N ASN A 191 -15.37 18.93 16.79
CA ASN A 191 -14.56 18.62 17.96
C ASN A 191 -14.89 17.25 18.55
N PHE A 192 -13.85 16.48 18.87
CA PHE A 192 -13.91 15.44 19.88
C PHE A 192 -13.44 16.06 21.19
N ALA A 193 -14.29 16.04 22.22
CA ALA A 193 -13.94 16.67 23.48
C ALA A 193 -14.41 15.87 24.69
N ILE A 194 -13.47 15.49 25.55
CA ILE A 194 -13.80 15.06 26.91
C ILE A 194 -13.96 16.31 27.77
N LYS A 195 -15.17 16.56 28.24
CA LYS A 195 -15.59 17.76 28.98
C LYS A 195 -16.17 17.38 30.33
N SER A 196 -15.36 16.74 31.17
CA SER A 196 -15.81 16.14 32.42
C SER A 196 -15.02 16.66 33.61
N ASN A 197 -15.73 17.10 34.66
CA ASN A 197 -15.13 17.40 35.96
C ASN A 197 -14.87 16.14 36.78
N ASN A 198 -15.50 15.01 36.43
CA ASN A 198 -15.13 13.70 36.94
C ASN A 198 -14.12 13.04 35.99
N ARG A 199 -13.22 12.21 36.51
CA ARG A 199 -12.22 11.50 35.71
C ARG A 199 -12.91 10.64 34.64
N VAL A 200 -12.48 10.81 33.39
CA VAL A 200 -12.84 9.89 32.29
C VAL A 200 -11.56 9.25 31.77
N ASN A 201 -11.52 7.92 31.75
CA ASN A 201 -10.43 7.16 31.12
C ASN A 201 -10.91 6.65 29.75
N ALA A 202 -10.45 7.30 28.69
CA ALA A 202 -10.79 6.95 27.32
C ALA A 202 -9.68 6.10 26.68
N THR A 203 -10.05 5.07 25.91
CA THR A 203 -9.13 4.28 25.09
C THR A 203 -9.66 4.19 23.67
N ILE A 204 -8.88 4.67 22.70
CA ILE A 204 -9.10 4.46 21.26
C ILE A 204 -8.35 3.19 20.86
N LYS A 205 -9.08 2.11 20.57
CA LYS A 205 -8.53 0.77 20.33
C LYS A 205 -7.80 0.65 19.00
N GLU A 206 -7.00 -0.41 18.90
CA GLU A 206 -6.06 -0.68 17.81
C GLU A 206 -6.61 -0.48 16.38
N TYR A 207 -7.86 -0.91 16.13
CA TYR A 207 -8.50 -0.83 14.81
C TYR A 207 -9.42 0.38 14.64
N ALA A 208 -9.55 1.21 15.67
CA ALA A 208 -10.37 2.40 15.59
C ALA A 208 -9.70 3.48 14.71
N TYR A 209 -10.54 4.21 13.98
CA TYR A 209 -10.12 5.36 13.19
C TYR A 209 -11.00 6.55 13.48
N LEU A 210 -10.36 7.69 13.80
CA LEU A 210 -11.03 8.96 14.03
C LEU A 210 -10.39 10.03 13.13
N ASN A 211 -11.20 10.66 12.27
CA ASN A 211 -10.86 11.91 11.60
C ASN A 211 -11.58 13.06 12.31
N ILE A 212 -10.84 13.92 13.01
CA ILE A 212 -11.39 15.06 13.75
C ILE A 212 -11.02 16.32 12.98
N LYS A 213 -11.95 16.89 12.21
CA LYS A 213 -11.63 18.02 11.33
C LYS A 213 -11.22 19.29 12.10
N ASN A 214 -11.65 19.45 13.35
CA ASN A 214 -11.20 20.52 14.23
C ASN A 214 -10.36 19.96 15.40
N THR A 215 -10.82 20.05 16.66
CA THR A 215 -9.94 19.78 17.81
C THR A 215 -10.21 18.45 18.51
N LEU A 216 -9.15 17.70 18.77
CA LEU A 216 -9.06 16.66 19.81
C LEU A 216 -8.75 17.33 21.16
N GLY A 217 -9.70 17.31 22.10
CA GLY A 217 -9.56 17.95 23.41
C GLY A 217 -9.90 17.03 24.58
N LEU A 218 -9.13 17.15 25.67
CA LEU A 218 -9.18 16.21 26.80
C LEU A 218 -9.83 16.79 28.07
N THR A 219 -9.97 18.11 28.17
CA THR A 219 -10.61 18.78 29.34
C THR A 219 -11.63 19.83 28.91
N GLY A 220 -11.99 19.85 27.64
CA GLY A 220 -12.53 20.98 26.89
C GLY A 220 -12.22 20.77 25.42
N SER A 221 -12.85 21.53 24.52
CA SER A 221 -12.42 21.52 23.11
C SER A 221 -11.07 22.23 22.94
N THR A 222 -10.78 23.26 23.74
CA THR A 222 -9.47 23.92 23.81
C THR A 222 -9.18 24.29 25.25
N TYR A 223 -7.99 24.84 25.53
CA TYR A 223 -7.65 25.41 26.84
C TYR A 223 -8.72 26.37 27.34
N ASP A 224 -9.25 27.26 26.48
CA ASP A 224 -10.22 28.25 26.92
C ASP A 224 -11.58 27.68 27.30
N PHE A 225 -11.94 26.58 26.66
CA PHE A 225 -13.14 25.81 26.97
C PHE A 225 -12.88 24.70 28.00
N SER A 226 -11.72 24.72 28.67
CA SER A 226 -11.42 23.82 29.78
C SER A 226 -12.02 24.33 31.08
N SER A 227 -12.65 23.46 31.85
CA SER A 227 -13.08 23.77 33.23
C SER A 227 -11.89 23.73 34.20
N PRO A 228 -11.89 24.53 35.29
CA PRO A 228 -10.86 24.48 36.34
C PRO A 228 -10.74 23.18 37.12
N THR A 229 -11.62 22.20 36.87
CA THR A 229 -11.62 20.89 37.52
C THR A 229 -11.71 19.72 36.52
N ALA A 230 -11.67 20.03 35.22
CA ALA A 230 -11.79 19.00 34.19
C ALA A 230 -10.52 18.18 34.05
N LYS A 231 -10.68 16.86 33.90
CA LYS A 231 -9.57 15.90 33.93
C LYS A 231 -9.93 14.60 33.23
N SER A 232 -8.99 14.07 32.46
CA SER A 232 -9.15 12.81 31.75
C SER A 232 -7.82 12.11 31.50
N SER A 233 -7.91 10.85 31.11
CA SER A 233 -6.79 10.07 30.60
C SER A 233 -7.21 9.55 29.23
N LEU A 234 -6.42 9.77 28.18
CA LEU A 234 -6.69 9.24 26.84
C LEU A 234 -5.53 8.36 26.37
N ILE A 235 -5.84 7.12 26.04
CA ILE A 235 -4.92 6.17 25.42
C ILE A 235 -5.28 6.03 23.94
N ILE A 236 -4.29 6.15 23.05
CA ILE A 236 -4.43 5.94 21.60
C ILE A 236 -3.64 4.69 21.19
N GLU A 237 -4.37 3.66 20.76
CA GLU A 237 -3.86 2.44 20.11
C GLU A 237 -4.25 2.40 18.61
N GLY A 238 -5.27 3.16 18.21
CA GLY A 238 -5.74 3.30 16.83
C GLY A 238 -5.15 4.50 16.07
N VAL A 239 -5.80 4.90 14.98
CA VAL A 239 -5.37 6.04 14.14
C VAL A 239 -6.25 7.26 14.38
N VAL A 240 -5.63 8.38 14.77
CA VAL A 240 -6.30 9.66 14.97
C VAL A 240 -5.66 10.73 14.10
N VAL A 241 -6.45 11.30 13.18
CA VAL A 241 -6.09 12.51 12.43
C VAL A 241 -6.88 13.67 13.02
N ALA A 242 -6.24 14.81 13.27
CA ALA A 242 -6.90 15.95 13.89
C ALA A 242 -6.51 17.28 13.22
N GLY A 243 -7.42 18.23 13.08
CA GLY A 243 -7.08 19.61 12.71
C GLY A 243 -6.25 20.30 13.80
N ASN A 244 -6.50 19.96 15.05
CA ASN A 244 -5.78 20.46 16.22
C ASN A 244 -5.80 19.42 17.35
N VAL A 245 -4.75 19.43 18.18
CA VAL A 245 -4.78 18.76 19.49
C VAL A 245 -4.57 19.78 20.60
N SER A 246 -5.45 19.75 21.62
CA SER A 246 -5.31 20.59 22.81
C SER A 246 -4.57 19.83 23.91
N LEU A 247 -3.37 20.30 24.25
CA LEU A 247 -2.44 19.68 25.18
C LEU A 247 -2.25 20.46 26.49
N PHE A 248 -3.12 21.46 26.75
CA PHE A 248 -3.10 22.25 27.99
C PHE A 248 -4.42 22.12 28.74
N THR A 249 -4.36 22.27 30.05
CA THR A 249 -5.53 22.19 30.94
C THR A 249 -5.63 23.41 31.85
N LYS A 250 -6.86 23.86 32.13
CA LYS A 250 -7.17 24.85 33.17
C LYS A 250 -7.33 24.24 34.57
N ASN A 251 -7.14 22.93 34.73
CA ASN A 251 -7.32 22.29 36.04
C ASN A 251 -6.31 22.84 37.06
N THR A 252 -6.79 23.41 38.15
CA THR A 252 -5.95 23.99 39.21
C THR A 252 -5.68 23.02 40.36
N THR A 253 -6.25 21.81 40.34
CA THR A 253 -6.19 20.86 41.46
C THR A 253 -4.93 20.00 41.36
N LEU A 254 -3.96 20.22 42.24
CA LEU A 254 -2.71 19.47 42.27
C LEU A 254 -2.96 17.95 42.41
N GLY A 255 -2.29 17.14 41.57
CA GLY A 255 -2.45 15.69 41.55
C GLY A 255 -3.56 15.18 40.63
N GLU A 256 -4.42 16.06 40.10
CA GLU A 256 -5.47 15.71 39.14
C GLU A 256 -5.04 15.91 37.67
N PHE A 257 -3.87 15.38 37.30
CA PHE A 257 -3.31 15.56 35.96
C PHE A 257 -4.20 15.02 34.85
N THR A 258 -4.14 15.64 33.68
CA THR A 258 -4.67 15.08 32.43
C THR A 258 -3.57 14.34 31.69
N SER A 259 -3.87 13.22 31.04
CA SER A 259 -2.87 12.47 30.27
C SER A 259 -3.32 12.12 28.86
N LEU A 260 -2.38 12.20 27.91
CA LEU A 260 -2.47 11.62 26.58
C LEU A 260 -1.32 10.63 26.41
N THR A 261 -1.64 9.37 26.16
CA THR A 261 -0.65 8.32 25.89
C THR A 261 -0.87 7.74 24.50
N ILE A 262 0.16 7.77 23.67
CA ILE A 262 0.16 7.09 22.36
C ILE A 262 0.96 5.78 22.52
N ARG A 263 0.26 4.65 22.38
CA ARG A 263 0.81 3.31 22.58
C ARG A 263 1.25 2.66 21.28
N ASN A 264 1.85 1.48 21.41
CA ASN A 264 2.23 0.64 20.28
C ASN A 264 1.11 0.58 19.22
N ARG A 265 1.48 0.84 17.96
CA ARG A 265 0.58 0.91 16.79
C ARG A 265 -0.44 2.04 16.78
N GLY A 266 -0.52 2.83 17.85
CA GLY A 266 -1.31 4.05 17.92
C GLY A 266 -0.64 5.19 17.17
N SER A 267 -1.43 6.02 16.51
CA SER A 267 -0.95 7.21 15.82
C SER A 267 -1.85 8.42 16.06
N LEU A 268 -1.20 9.56 16.34
CA LEU A 268 -1.83 10.87 16.32
C LEU A 268 -1.15 11.75 15.27
N PHE A 269 -1.93 12.33 14.37
CA PHE A 269 -1.47 13.25 13.34
C PHE A 269 -2.28 14.56 13.37
N PRO A 270 -1.84 15.58 14.15
CA PRO A 270 -2.53 16.86 14.19
C PRO A 270 -1.94 17.86 13.16
N GLN A 271 -2.80 18.70 12.59
CA GLN A 271 -2.38 19.81 11.72
C GLN A 271 -1.79 20.97 12.53
N THR A 272 -2.31 21.20 13.74
CA THR A 272 -1.82 22.21 14.69
C THR A 272 -1.81 21.67 16.13
N ILE A 273 -1.04 22.30 17.01
CA ILE A 273 -1.05 22.02 18.45
C ILE A 273 -1.49 23.28 19.18
N ASN A 274 -2.47 23.16 20.09
CA ASN A 274 -3.05 24.28 20.83
C ASN A 274 -3.45 25.47 19.94
N GLN A 275 -3.94 25.19 18.72
CA GLN A 275 -4.31 26.20 17.72
C GLN A 275 -3.15 27.14 17.33
N GLY A 276 -1.90 26.71 17.53
CA GLY A 276 -0.69 27.52 17.36
C GLY A 276 -0.36 28.43 18.55
N VAL A 277 -1.18 28.44 19.61
CA VAL A 277 -0.98 29.24 20.82
C VAL A 277 -0.14 28.45 21.83
N LEU A 278 1.17 28.65 21.80
CA LEU A 278 2.14 27.90 22.61
C LEU A 278 2.67 28.66 23.84
N ASN A 279 2.27 29.91 24.02
CA ASN A 279 2.66 30.77 25.15
C ASN A 279 1.74 30.62 26.37
N VAL A 280 0.74 29.75 26.31
CA VAL A 280 -0.14 29.41 27.43
C VAL A 280 0.47 28.27 28.23
N THR A 281 0.39 28.35 29.55
CA THR A 281 0.87 27.31 30.46
C THR A 281 -0.29 26.49 31.00
N SER A 282 -0.07 25.18 31.22
CA SER A 282 -1.03 24.37 31.95
C SER A 282 -1.13 24.85 33.41
N GLU A 283 -2.33 24.81 33.98
CA GLU A 283 -2.54 25.10 35.40
C GLU A 283 -2.03 23.95 36.30
N ALA A 284 -2.07 24.15 37.62
CA ALA A 284 -1.41 23.29 38.62
C ALA A 284 -1.84 21.81 38.64
N GLY A 285 -2.96 21.44 38.02
CA GLY A 285 -3.34 20.05 37.80
C GLY A 285 -2.43 19.33 36.83
N GLY A 286 -1.89 20.04 35.83
CA GLY A 286 -0.88 19.54 34.91
C GLY A 286 -1.38 18.65 33.78
N PHE A 287 -0.57 18.55 32.73
CA PHE A 287 -0.83 17.74 31.54
C PHE A 287 0.39 16.88 31.18
N ASN A 288 0.17 15.58 31.00
CA ASN A 288 1.20 14.60 30.68
C ASN A 288 0.99 14.04 29.28
N LEU A 289 1.96 14.23 28.38
CA LEU A 289 2.02 13.58 27.07
C LEU A 289 3.05 12.46 27.11
N THR A 290 2.63 11.23 26.84
CA THR A 290 3.52 10.06 26.80
C THR A 290 3.50 9.40 25.43
N LEU A 291 4.68 9.12 24.87
CA LEU A 291 4.85 8.20 23.74
C LEU A 291 5.45 6.91 24.27
N GLU A 292 4.71 5.80 24.21
CA GLU A 292 5.25 4.48 24.54
C GLU A 292 5.88 3.83 23.29
N ASN A 293 6.60 2.72 23.51
CA ASN A 293 7.25 1.97 22.45
C ASN A 293 6.28 1.64 21.29
N GLY A 294 6.64 2.04 20.07
CA GLY A 294 5.82 1.85 18.87
C GLY A 294 4.66 2.86 18.69
N GLY A 295 4.47 3.83 19.58
CA GLY A 295 3.51 4.93 19.40
C GLY A 295 4.05 6.01 18.46
N LEU A 296 3.21 6.54 17.57
CA LEU A 296 3.59 7.54 16.57
C LEU A 296 2.88 8.88 16.80
N PHE A 297 3.64 9.92 17.10
CA PHE A 297 3.17 11.30 17.04
C PHE A 297 3.75 11.99 15.80
N LYS A 298 2.95 12.06 14.72
CA LYS A 298 3.36 12.64 13.44
C LYS A 298 2.89 14.09 13.38
N LEU A 299 3.76 15.03 13.06
CA LEU A 299 3.45 16.47 13.09
C LEU A 299 3.33 17.03 11.68
N TRP A 300 2.27 17.81 11.43
CA TRP A 300 2.19 18.65 10.25
C TRP A 300 3.16 19.83 10.31
N LYS A 301 3.34 20.56 9.21
CA LYS A 301 4.34 21.65 9.13
C LYS A 301 4.04 22.81 10.09
N GLU A 302 2.77 23.13 10.36
CA GLU A 302 2.36 24.14 11.35
C GLU A 302 2.24 23.60 12.80
N ALA A 303 2.46 22.30 13.05
CA ALA A 303 2.38 21.70 14.37
C ALA A 303 3.71 21.83 15.14
N TYR A 304 4.00 23.03 15.64
CA TYR A 304 5.27 23.31 16.35
C TYR A 304 5.32 22.66 17.74
N PHE A 305 6.19 21.66 17.91
CA PHE A 305 6.34 20.93 19.17
C PHE A 305 7.39 21.51 20.11
N SER A 306 8.45 22.13 19.58
CA SER A 306 9.66 22.51 20.35
C SER A 306 9.41 23.45 21.52
N ASN A 307 8.32 24.22 21.48
CA ASN A 307 8.03 25.26 22.47
C ASN A 307 6.98 24.84 23.51
N LEU A 308 6.48 23.59 23.46
CA LEU A 308 5.46 23.11 24.41
C LEU A 308 5.95 23.06 25.86
N THR A 309 7.25 22.81 26.06
CA THR A 309 7.88 22.69 27.37
C THR A 309 8.53 23.99 27.84
N SER A 310 8.74 24.96 26.96
CA SER A 310 9.40 26.22 27.29
C SER A 310 8.50 27.03 28.22
N ASN A 311 8.93 27.28 29.45
CA ASN A 311 8.20 28.04 30.47
C ASN A 311 6.85 27.45 30.91
N ASN A 312 6.62 26.15 30.71
CA ASN A 312 5.40 25.46 31.18
C ASN A 312 5.76 24.34 32.19
N PRO A 313 5.89 24.66 33.50
CA PRO A 313 6.31 23.68 34.51
C PRO A 313 5.28 22.57 34.77
N ASN A 314 4.03 22.76 34.32
CA ASN A 314 2.93 21.82 34.53
C ASN A 314 2.64 20.99 33.28
N PHE A 315 3.49 21.04 32.25
CA PHE A 315 3.41 20.16 31.08
C PHE A 315 4.61 19.22 31.08
N THR A 316 4.33 17.91 31.07
CA THR A 316 5.37 16.87 31.00
C THR A 316 5.27 16.12 29.69
N PHE A 317 6.40 16.00 28.98
CA PHE A 317 6.55 15.09 27.84
C PHE A 317 7.48 13.93 28.21
N THR A 318 7.04 12.70 27.95
CA THR A 318 7.84 11.48 28.17
C THR A 318 7.85 10.64 26.90
N ASN A 319 9.04 10.27 26.42
CA ASN A 319 9.18 9.36 25.28
C ASN A 319 9.90 8.07 25.71
N ASN A 320 9.14 6.98 25.80
CA ASN A 320 9.57 5.63 26.22
C ASN A 320 9.67 4.67 25.02
N GLY A 321 10.35 5.11 23.96
CA GLY A 321 10.56 4.31 22.73
C GLY A 321 9.55 4.58 21.61
N GLY A 322 8.73 5.62 21.73
CA GLY A 322 7.85 6.07 20.65
C GLY A 322 8.56 7.00 19.66
N THR A 323 7.85 7.34 18.58
CA THR A 323 8.36 8.18 17.48
C THR A 323 7.64 9.53 17.45
N LEU A 324 8.38 10.62 17.64
CA LEU A 324 7.95 11.97 17.29
C LEU A 324 8.45 12.30 15.88
N LYS A 325 7.56 12.24 14.88
CA LYS A 325 7.92 12.40 13.46
C LYS A 325 7.62 13.82 12.99
N GLN A 326 8.67 14.62 12.78
CA GLN A 326 8.55 15.98 12.23
C GLN A 326 8.18 15.96 10.74
N HIS A 327 7.55 17.05 10.27
CA HIS A 327 7.22 17.21 8.85
C HIS A 327 8.46 17.11 7.94
N TYR A 328 8.34 16.41 6.80
CA TYR A 328 9.47 16.11 5.92
C TYR A 328 10.25 17.34 5.44
N ILE A 329 9.60 18.50 5.34
CA ILE A 329 10.26 19.76 4.91
C ILE A 329 11.37 20.19 5.87
N TYR A 330 11.28 19.81 7.15
CA TYR A 330 12.27 20.13 8.18
C TYR A 330 13.37 19.05 8.29
N THR A 331 13.15 17.88 7.70
CA THR A 331 14.07 16.73 7.77
C THR A 331 14.71 16.40 6.43
N THR A 332 14.32 17.07 5.34
CA THR A 332 14.89 16.87 4.00
C THR A 332 16.32 17.42 3.96
N PRO A 333 17.34 16.58 3.65
CA PRO A 333 18.73 17.03 3.58
C PRO A 333 18.99 17.97 2.39
N THR A 334 20.12 18.67 2.44
CA THR A 334 20.61 19.50 1.34
C THR A 334 20.97 18.64 0.12
N LYS A 335 21.06 19.29 -1.06
CA LYS A 335 21.50 18.63 -2.30
C LYS A 335 22.83 17.87 -2.11
N ALA A 336 23.84 18.51 -1.51
CA ALA A 336 25.16 17.91 -1.31
C ALA A 336 25.11 16.67 -0.39
N GLN A 337 24.28 16.70 0.64
CA GLN A 337 24.09 15.56 1.54
C GLN A 337 23.39 14.40 0.82
N ILE A 338 22.35 14.66 0.02
CA ILE A 338 21.70 13.63 -0.79
C ILE A 338 22.70 13.02 -1.79
N THR A 339 23.50 13.84 -2.48
CA THR A 339 24.53 13.34 -3.41
C THR A 339 25.52 12.43 -2.69
N SER A 340 26.09 12.89 -1.58
CA SER A 340 27.07 12.09 -0.82
C SER A 340 26.49 10.77 -0.30
N ARG A 341 25.20 10.75 0.06
CA ARG A 341 24.49 9.54 0.52
C ARG A 341 24.27 8.53 -0.59
N ILE A 342 23.87 8.99 -1.77
CA ILE A 342 23.74 8.13 -2.96
C ILE A 342 25.12 7.61 -3.39
N ASP A 343 26.13 8.48 -3.44
CA ASP A 343 27.50 8.13 -3.87
C ASP A 343 28.12 7.03 -3.00
N ALA A 344 27.78 7.00 -1.69
CA ALA A 344 28.29 6.00 -0.75
C ALA A 344 27.88 4.55 -1.10
N TYR A 345 26.83 4.38 -1.91
CA TYR A 345 26.29 3.08 -2.31
C TYR A 345 26.17 2.96 -3.84
N ASP A 346 26.82 3.82 -4.60
CA ASP A 346 26.82 3.75 -6.07
C ASP A 346 27.88 2.73 -6.54
N PRO A 347 27.49 1.60 -7.17
CA PRO A 347 28.46 0.61 -7.65
C PRO A 347 29.38 1.16 -8.75
N ASN A 348 28.96 2.18 -9.50
CA ASN A 348 29.84 2.82 -10.48
C ASN A 348 31.02 3.56 -9.83
N LEU A 349 30.94 3.81 -8.51
CA LEU A 349 32.00 4.39 -7.69
C LEU A 349 32.72 3.34 -6.83
N GLY A 350 32.45 2.04 -7.06
CA GLY A 350 33.13 0.91 -6.41
C GLY A 350 32.50 0.42 -5.11
N ALA A 351 31.24 0.79 -4.81
CA ALA A 351 30.52 0.25 -3.66
C ALA A 351 30.13 -1.24 -3.87
N ASP A 352 30.29 -2.06 -2.84
CA ASP A 352 29.72 -3.43 -2.83
C ASP A 352 28.22 -3.35 -2.53
N VAL A 353 27.44 -3.83 -3.49
CA VAL A 353 25.99 -3.78 -3.48
C VAL A 353 25.36 -5.15 -3.75
N SER A 354 26.10 -6.23 -3.49
CA SER A 354 25.63 -7.60 -3.74
C SER A 354 24.27 -7.92 -3.09
N GLN A 355 23.94 -7.27 -1.96
CA GLN A 355 22.63 -7.38 -1.29
C GLN A 355 21.43 -6.95 -2.15
N ILE A 356 21.63 -6.18 -3.23
CA ILE A 356 20.52 -5.73 -4.09
C ILE A 356 19.82 -6.89 -4.79
N GLN A 357 20.38 -8.10 -4.78
CA GLN A 357 19.74 -9.32 -5.29
C GLN A 357 18.40 -9.61 -4.62
N ASP A 358 18.24 -9.22 -3.36
CA ASP A 358 17.01 -9.39 -2.59
C ASP A 358 16.08 -8.15 -2.66
N ILE A 359 16.52 -7.05 -3.30
CA ILE A 359 15.80 -5.76 -3.36
C ILE A 359 15.26 -5.49 -4.77
N PHE A 360 16.12 -5.61 -5.78
CA PHE A 360 15.80 -5.26 -7.17
C PHE A 360 15.24 -6.47 -7.90
N GLY A 361 14.09 -6.28 -8.55
CA GLY A 361 13.44 -7.29 -9.37
C GLY A 361 12.73 -6.68 -10.57
N PHE A 362 12.12 -7.51 -11.41
CA PHE A 362 11.22 -7.08 -12.47
C PHE A 362 9.79 -7.55 -12.21
N SER A 363 8.86 -6.80 -12.78
CA SER A 363 7.48 -7.25 -12.95
C SER A 363 7.40 -8.33 -14.03
N HIS A 364 6.43 -9.24 -13.98
CA HIS A 364 6.07 -10.15 -15.08
C HIS A 364 4.56 -10.06 -15.32
N ILE A 365 4.15 -9.09 -16.14
CA ILE A 365 2.73 -8.75 -16.34
C ILE A 365 2.48 -8.27 -17.77
N ALA A 366 1.55 -8.92 -18.49
CA ALA A 366 0.97 -8.44 -19.74
C ALA A 366 1.94 -8.13 -20.91
N GLY A 367 3.12 -8.75 -20.94
CA GLY A 367 4.08 -8.60 -22.04
C GLY A 367 3.59 -9.20 -23.36
N TRP A 368 4.16 -8.75 -24.48
CA TRP A 368 3.64 -9.02 -25.84
C TRP A 368 4.37 -10.11 -26.64
N TYR A 369 5.24 -10.88 -25.99
CA TYR A 369 5.98 -11.98 -26.63
C TYR A 369 6.33 -13.06 -25.61
N ASN A 370 6.59 -14.26 -26.12
CA ASN A 370 7.09 -15.42 -25.41
C ASN A 370 8.12 -16.17 -26.28
N PHE A 371 8.86 -17.10 -25.70
CA PHE A 371 9.93 -17.84 -26.37
C PHE A 371 9.64 -19.33 -26.56
N THR A 372 8.68 -19.87 -25.81
CA THR A 372 8.37 -21.30 -25.79
C THR A 372 6.87 -21.53 -25.78
N THR A 373 6.43 -22.79 -25.86
CA THR A 373 5.01 -23.17 -25.73
C THR A 373 4.57 -23.38 -24.27
N ARG A 374 5.43 -23.06 -23.30
CA ARG A 374 5.11 -23.15 -21.87
C ARG A 374 4.13 -22.04 -21.47
N PRO A 375 3.22 -22.26 -20.50
CA PRO A 375 2.35 -21.20 -20.00
C PRO A 375 3.16 -19.95 -19.63
N TYR A 376 2.77 -18.79 -20.16
CA TYR A 376 3.51 -17.53 -20.09
C TYR A 376 4.03 -17.17 -18.69
N LEU A 377 3.19 -17.34 -17.66
CA LEU A 377 3.59 -17.09 -16.28
C LEU A 377 4.79 -17.97 -15.88
N LEU A 378 4.73 -19.27 -16.18
CA LEU A 378 5.76 -20.22 -15.80
C LEU A 378 7.03 -20.10 -16.64
N GLU A 379 6.90 -19.77 -17.93
CA GLU A 379 8.03 -19.48 -18.81
C GLU A 379 8.86 -18.32 -18.27
N GLY A 380 8.21 -17.16 -18.02
CA GLY A 380 8.92 -15.99 -17.51
C GLY A 380 9.65 -16.30 -16.21
N LEU A 381 9.05 -17.08 -15.30
CA LEU A 381 9.68 -17.48 -14.04
C LEU A 381 10.86 -18.46 -14.20
N ASP A 382 10.95 -19.18 -15.32
CA ASP A 382 12.12 -20.01 -15.63
C ASP A 382 13.29 -19.15 -16.10
N TYR A 383 13.03 -18.13 -16.92
CA TYR A 383 14.03 -17.12 -17.26
C TYR A 383 14.45 -16.26 -16.06
N TYR A 384 13.49 -15.94 -15.19
CA TYR A 384 13.73 -15.15 -13.97
C TYR A 384 14.74 -15.83 -13.03
N ARG A 385 14.76 -17.16 -13.00
CA ARG A 385 15.76 -17.92 -12.25
C ARG A 385 17.19 -17.66 -12.75
N ASN A 386 17.37 -17.45 -14.05
CA ASN A 386 18.67 -17.14 -14.65
C ASN A 386 19.08 -15.68 -14.44
N PHE A 387 18.11 -14.76 -14.37
CA PHE A 387 18.37 -13.38 -13.97
C PHE A 387 18.99 -13.37 -12.56
N GLY A 388 18.37 -14.05 -11.59
CA GLY A 388 18.97 -14.32 -10.28
C GLY A 388 18.45 -13.46 -9.14
N SER A 389 17.61 -12.45 -9.41
CA SER A 389 16.87 -11.74 -8.37
C SER A 389 15.99 -12.69 -7.56
N THR A 390 15.89 -12.44 -6.26
CA THR A 390 14.96 -13.16 -5.37
C THR A 390 13.65 -12.40 -5.15
N ALA A 391 13.51 -11.19 -5.70
CA ALA A 391 12.32 -10.36 -5.62
C ALA A 391 11.61 -10.36 -6.97
N VAL A 392 10.30 -10.63 -7.05
CA VAL A 392 9.52 -10.55 -8.30
C VAL A 392 8.21 -9.83 -8.08
N LYS A 393 7.72 -9.11 -9.10
CA LYS A 393 6.37 -8.53 -9.10
C LYS A 393 5.46 -9.21 -10.12
N THR A 394 4.23 -9.55 -9.73
CA THR A 394 3.21 -10.14 -10.62
C THR A 394 1.83 -9.51 -10.38
N THR A 395 0.75 -10.09 -10.90
CA THR A 395 -0.63 -9.67 -10.63
C THR A 395 -1.54 -10.86 -10.39
N LEU A 396 -2.44 -10.73 -9.41
CA LEU A 396 -3.49 -11.67 -9.04
C LEU A 396 -4.81 -10.91 -8.96
N THR A 397 -5.86 -11.42 -9.61
CA THR A 397 -7.15 -10.73 -9.61
C THR A 397 -8.30 -11.70 -9.78
N SER A 398 -9.38 -11.46 -9.01
CA SER A 398 -10.63 -12.20 -9.17
C SER A 398 -11.55 -11.56 -10.22
N VAL A 399 -11.15 -10.45 -10.86
CA VAL A 399 -11.92 -9.83 -11.94
C VAL A 399 -11.79 -10.67 -13.22
N ASN A 400 -12.93 -11.10 -13.75
CA ASN A 400 -13.01 -11.97 -14.93
C ASN A 400 -12.19 -11.41 -16.11
N GLY A 401 -11.47 -12.28 -16.80
CA GLY A 401 -10.64 -11.95 -17.96
C GLY A 401 -9.33 -11.21 -17.65
N ARG A 402 -9.14 -10.63 -16.46
CA ARG A 402 -7.91 -9.88 -16.16
C ARG A 402 -6.69 -10.78 -15.93
N MET A 403 -6.88 -12.00 -15.41
CA MET A 403 -5.80 -12.98 -15.34
C MET A 403 -5.30 -13.37 -16.75
N TYR A 404 -6.23 -13.58 -17.70
CA TYR A 404 -5.88 -13.80 -19.10
C TYR A 404 -5.14 -12.60 -19.71
N ASN A 405 -5.62 -11.37 -19.48
CA ASN A 405 -4.94 -10.18 -19.99
C ASN A 405 -3.48 -10.06 -19.50
N ALA A 406 -3.23 -10.46 -18.26
CA ALA A 406 -1.89 -10.47 -17.66
C ALA A 406 -1.02 -11.63 -18.15
N TYR A 407 -1.61 -12.81 -18.36
CA TYR A 407 -0.91 -14.04 -18.72
C TYR A 407 -1.69 -14.76 -19.83
N HIS A 408 -1.48 -14.37 -21.09
CA HIS A 408 -2.31 -14.85 -22.21
C HIS A 408 -1.65 -15.96 -23.04
N PHE A 409 -0.32 -16.04 -23.11
CA PHE A 409 0.31 -17.02 -23.99
C PHE A 409 0.24 -18.45 -23.47
N ASN A 410 -0.17 -19.38 -24.33
CA ASN A 410 -0.13 -20.83 -24.14
C ASN A 410 -0.96 -21.38 -22.96
N HIS A 411 -1.97 -20.66 -22.48
CA HIS A 411 -2.92 -21.17 -21.47
C HIS A 411 -4.19 -20.34 -21.38
N SER A 412 -5.22 -20.91 -20.75
CA SER A 412 -6.47 -20.23 -20.39
C SER A 412 -6.58 -20.04 -18.88
N TRP A 413 -7.38 -19.06 -18.45
CA TRP A 413 -7.71 -18.85 -17.04
C TRP A 413 -9.20 -19.03 -16.79
N PRO A 414 -9.59 -19.69 -15.68
CA PRO A 414 -10.98 -19.72 -15.26
C PRO A 414 -11.41 -18.36 -14.69
N ASN A 415 -12.73 -18.20 -14.49
CA ASN A 415 -13.25 -17.13 -13.66
C ASN A 415 -13.13 -17.54 -12.19
N PHE A 416 -12.64 -16.62 -11.36
CA PHE A 416 -12.50 -16.83 -9.91
C PHE A 416 -13.58 -16.04 -9.16
N GLN A 417 -14.05 -16.56 -8.03
CA GLN A 417 -15.01 -15.84 -7.18
C GLN A 417 -14.34 -14.86 -6.24
N ASN A 418 -13.18 -15.24 -5.69
CA ASN A 418 -12.45 -14.48 -4.68
C ASN A 418 -10.93 -14.62 -4.89
N LEU A 419 -10.15 -13.83 -4.14
CA LEU A 419 -8.68 -13.83 -4.26
C LEU A 419 -8.02 -15.14 -3.80
N LYS A 420 -8.64 -15.85 -2.85
CA LYS A 420 -8.12 -17.13 -2.36
C LYS A 420 -8.12 -18.18 -3.49
N GLU A 421 -9.19 -18.28 -4.26
CA GLU A 421 -9.27 -19.20 -5.40
C GLU A 421 -8.21 -18.90 -6.47
N VAL A 422 -7.87 -17.62 -6.69
CA VAL A 422 -6.77 -17.24 -7.59
C VAL A 422 -5.45 -17.78 -7.05
N ALA A 423 -5.20 -17.62 -5.75
CA ALA A 423 -3.98 -18.07 -5.08
C ALA A 423 -3.83 -19.60 -5.05
N GLU A 424 -4.94 -20.34 -5.02
CA GLU A 424 -5.00 -21.80 -5.05
C GLU A 424 -4.81 -22.39 -6.46
N HIS A 425 -4.89 -21.58 -7.50
CA HIS A 425 -4.71 -22.05 -8.88
C HIS A 425 -3.29 -22.61 -9.09
N GLU A 426 -3.16 -23.74 -9.80
CA GLU A 426 -1.92 -24.51 -9.93
C GLU A 426 -0.71 -23.69 -10.43
N TYR A 427 -0.92 -22.74 -11.34
CA TYR A 427 0.15 -21.87 -11.85
C TYR A 427 0.61 -20.83 -10.82
N ILE A 428 -0.30 -20.36 -9.97
CA ILE A 428 0.01 -19.41 -8.91
C ILE A 428 0.68 -20.14 -7.73
N ASP A 429 0.17 -21.32 -7.37
CA ASP A 429 0.83 -22.23 -6.42
C ASP A 429 2.26 -22.59 -6.88
N SER A 430 2.44 -22.91 -8.16
CA SER A 430 3.77 -23.17 -8.73
C SER A 430 4.72 -21.99 -8.63
N LEU A 431 4.22 -20.76 -8.74
CA LEU A 431 5.00 -19.53 -8.51
C LEU A 431 5.36 -19.39 -7.03
N PHE A 432 4.38 -19.49 -6.14
CA PHE A 432 4.59 -19.32 -4.70
C PHE A 432 5.55 -20.36 -4.11
N LYS A 433 5.57 -21.60 -4.63
CA LYS A 433 6.49 -22.68 -4.18
C LYS A 433 7.95 -22.51 -4.62
N ARG A 434 8.27 -21.57 -5.52
CA ARG A 434 9.66 -21.38 -5.99
C ARG A 434 10.56 -20.89 -4.87
N THR A 435 11.49 -21.71 -4.42
CA THR A 435 12.38 -21.41 -3.27
C THR A 435 13.42 -20.32 -3.54
N HIS A 436 13.76 -20.04 -4.79
CA HIS A 436 14.69 -18.97 -5.15
C HIS A 436 14.06 -17.57 -5.09
N ILE A 437 12.74 -17.48 -5.16
CA ILE A 437 12.01 -16.22 -4.97
C ILE A 437 11.76 -16.07 -3.48
N LYS A 438 12.40 -15.11 -2.82
CA LYS A 438 12.15 -14.80 -1.40
C LYS A 438 11.04 -13.79 -1.25
N THR A 439 11.00 -12.75 -2.08
CA THR A 439 9.97 -11.71 -2.03
C THR A 439 9.11 -11.75 -3.27
N HIS A 440 7.80 -11.79 -3.07
CA HIS A 440 6.83 -11.76 -4.16
C HIS A 440 5.81 -10.66 -3.89
N THR A 441 5.95 -9.57 -4.63
CA THR A 441 4.97 -8.50 -4.66
C THR A 441 3.95 -8.78 -5.76
N PHE A 442 2.66 -8.47 -5.54
CA PHE A 442 1.70 -8.59 -6.62
C PHE A 442 0.56 -7.59 -6.53
N TRP A 443 0.20 -7.06 -7.70
CA TRP A 443 -1.06 -6.35 -7.83
C TRP A 443 -2.21 -7.26 -7.46
N THR A 444 -3.10 -6.74 -6.61
CA THR A 444 -4.25 -7.47 -6.12
C THR A 444 -5.51 -6.64 -6.34
N THR A 445 -6.39 -7.14 -7.20
CA THR A 445 -7.66 -6.50 -7.51
C THR A 445 -8.81 -7.49 -7.31
N PRO A 446 -9.58 -7.37 -6.22
CA PRO A 446 -10.79 -8.14 -6.05
C PRO A 446 -11.94 -7.58 -6.90
N LYS A 447 -12.97 -8.39 -7.13
CA LYS A 447 -14.29 -7.89 -7.53
C LYS A 447 -14.78 -6.83 -6.54
N ASN A 448 -15.67 -5.95 -6.99
CA ASN A 448 -16.29 -4.90 -6.17
C ASN A 448 -15.31 -3.87 -5.57
N GLN A 449 -14.08 -3.74 -6.09
CA GLN A 449 -13.14 -2.75 -5.58
C GLN A 449 -13.63 -1.31 -5.73
N SER A 450 -14.37 -0.95 -6.80
CA SER A 450 -14.70 0.45 -7.11
C SER A 450 -15.74 1.09 -6.19
N HIS A 451 -16.39 0.33 -5.30
CA HIS A 451 -17.45 0.85 -4.43
C HIS A 451 -16.98 1.92 -3.45
N TYR A 452 -15.68 2.02 -3.15
CA TYR A 452 -15.15 3.08 -2.30
C TYR A 452 -15.46 4.49 -2.82
N LYS A 453 -15.71 4.65 -4.12
CA LYS A 453 -16.07 5.94 -4.75
C LYS A 453 -17.44 6.43 -4.31
N ASN A 454 -18.31 5.55 -3.82
CA ASN A 454 -19.58 5.93 -3.22
C ASN A 454 -19.40 6.57 -1.83
N GLY A 455 -18.20 6.48 -1.26
CA GLY A 455 -17.85 7.06 0.03
C GLY A 455 -18.04 6.12 1.23
N PRO A 456 -17.71 6.59 2.44
CA PRO A 456 -17.63 5.75 3.64
C PRO A 456 -19.00 5.39 4.25
N ASP A 457 -20.11 5.99 3.84
CA ASP A 457 -21.43 5.81 4.45
C ASP A 457 -22.33 4.79 3.75
N PHE A 458 -22.01 4.37 2.53
CA PHE A 458 -22.74 3.33 1.79
C PHE A 458 -21.99 2.00 1.78
N ASP A 459 -22.61 0.98 1.15
CA ASP A 459 -21.96 -0.27 0.73
C ASP A 459 -21.15 -0.96 1.84
N HIS A 460 -21.67 -0.96 3.07
CA HIS A 460 -20.97 -1.48 4.25
C HIS A 460 -20.58 -2.96 4.10
N ASP A 461 -21.43 -3.75 3.43
CA ASP A 461 -21.16 -5.13 3.05
C ASP A 461 -19.91 -5.26 2.16
N LYS A 462 -19.69 -4.33 1.23
CA LYS A 462 -18.52 -4.34 0.34
C LYS A 462 -17.22 -4.10 1.09
N TYR A 463 -17.22 -3.23 2.09
CA TYR A 463 -16.05 -3.05 2.96
C TYR A 463 -15.74 -4.31 3.78
N LEU A 464 -16.76 -4.99 4.28
CA LEU A 464 -16.61 -6.27 4.97
C LEU A 464 -16.14 -7.38 4.03
N GLU A 465 -16.60 -7.38 2.78
CA GLU A 465 -16.13 -8.28 1.72
C GLU A 465 -14.63 -8.05 1.43
N GLN A 466 -14.18 -6.79 1.32
CA GLN A 466 -12.76 -6.47 1.14
C GLN A 466 -11.90 -7.04 2.27
N GLU A 467 -12.36 -6.91 3.51
CA GLU A 467 -11.66 -7.49 4.65
C GLU A 467 -11.59 -9.01 4.58
N GLN A 468 -12.72 -9.66 4.31
CA GLN A 468 -12.80 -11.11 4.27
C GLN A 468 -11.90 -11.70 3.18
N GLN A 469 -11.88 -11.09 1.99
CA GLN A 469 -11.01 -11.54 0.89
C GLN A 469 -9.52 -11.47 1.25
N TYR A 470 -9.11 -10.42 1.96
CA TYR A 470 -7.70 -10.25 2.36
C TYR A 470 -7.34 -11.13 3.56
N TYR A 471 -8.30 -11.39 4.47
CA TYR A 471 -8.16 -12.41 5.51
C TYR A 471 -7.95 -13.79 4.87
N ASP A 472 -8.85 -14.22 3.98
CA ASP A 472 -8.81 -15.56 3.37
C ASP A 472 -7.55 -15.77 2.52
N LEU A 473 -7.14 -14.75 1.75
CA LEU A 473 -5.89 -14.79 1.00
C LEU A 473 -4.68 -14.94 1.94
N THR A 474 -4.61 -14.13 3.00
CA THR A 474 -3.49 -14.18 3.96
C THR A 474 -3.45 -15.51 4.71
N MET A 475 -4.61 -16.03 5.12
CA MET A 475 -4.74 -17.35 5.75
C MET A 475 -4.21 -18.44 4.82
N HIS A 476 -4.59 -18.43 3.54
CA HIS A 476 -4.10 -19.40 2.57
C HIS A 476 -2.57 -19.31 2.41
N LEU A 477 -2.03 -18.10 2.23
CA LEU A 477 -0.58 -17.89 2.07
C LEU A 477 0.22 -18.39 3.28
N LEU A 478 -0.22 -18.06 4.50
CA LEU A 478 0.48 -18.43 5.73
C LEU A 478 0.29 -19.90 6.11
N SER A 479 -0.88 -20.49 5.87
CA SER A 479 -1.11 -21.91 6.14
C SER A 479 -0.39 -22.83 5.14
N THR A 480 -0.27 -22.41 3.87
CA THR A 480 0.32 -23.23 2.80
C THR A 480 1.82 -23.06 2.71
N TYR A 481 2.32 -21.81 2.81
CA TYR A 481 3.73 -21.48 2.60
C TYR A 481 4.44 -21.05 3.89
N GLY A 482 3.78 -21.14 5.05
CA GLY A 482 4.26 -20.59 6.33
C GLY A 482 5.64 -21.08 6.78
N THR A 483 6.06 -22.28 6.37
CA THR A 483 7.38 -22.82 6.72
C THR A 483 8.51 -22.29 5.83
N MET A 484 8.18 -21.66 4.69
CA MET A 484 9.14 -21.16 3.72
C MET A 484 9.71 -19.79 4.11
N ASP A 485 10.92 -19.48 3.64
CA ASP A 485 11.48 -18.13 3.70
C ASP A 485 10.87 -17.27 2.57
N LYS A 486 9.67 -16.73 2.84
CA LYS A 486 8.87 -15.99 1.86
C LYS A 486 8.34 -14.69 2.44
N LYS A 487 8.35 -13.63 1.64
CA LYS A 487 7.62 -12.39 1.89
C LYS A 487 6.63 -12.19 0.74
N PHE A 488 5.34 -12.18 1.05
CA PHE A 488 4.30 -11.82 0.11
C PHE A 488 3.90 -10.36 0.36
N VAL A 489 3.81 -9.56 -0.69
CA VAL A 489 3.37 -8.17 -0.60
C VAL A 489 2.27 -7.93 -1.62
N TYR A 490 1.02 -7.83 -1.21
CA TYR A 490 -0.02 -7.41 -2.14
C TYR A 490 -0.22 -5.90 -2.12
N GLN A 491 -0.52 -5.33 -3.29
CA GLN A 491 -0.73 -3.89 -3.45
C GLN A 491 -1.84 -3.59 -4.48
N ASN A 492 -2.43 -2.40 -4.43
CA ASN A 492 -3.36 -1.93 -5.47
C ASN A 492 -2.62 -1.51 -6.75
N TRP A 493 -3.38 -1.30 -7.83
CA TRP A 493 -2.89 -0.61 -9.03
C TRP A 493 -2.87 0.90 -8.76
N GLU A 494 -1.77 1.59 -9.10
CA GLU A 494 -1.62 3.07 -9.20
C GLU A 494 -2.75 3.90 -8.55
N GLY A 495 -2.66 4.09 -7.23
CA GLY A 495 -3.78 4.59 -6.42
C GLY A 495 -4.24 6.00 -6.76
N ASP A 496 -3.35 6.87 -7.22
CA ASP A 496 -3.74 8.21 -7.62
C ASP A 496 -4.58 8.19 -8.89
N TRP A 497 -4.37 7.24 -9.81
CA TRP A 497 -5.29 7.01 -10.92
C TRP A 497 -6.61 6.38 -10.47
N MET A 498 -6.58 5.52 -9.46
CA MET A 498 -7.82 5.02 -8.86
C MET A 498 -8.67 6.15 -8.27
N LEU A 499 -8.03 7.09 -7.58
CA LEU A 499 -8.69 8.25 -6.96
C LEU A 499 -9.12 9.25 -8.04
N ARG A 500 -8.17 9.66 -8.88
CA ARG A 500 -8.33 10.80 -9.78
C ARG A 500 -8.90 10.47 -11.15
N GLY A 501 -8.74 9.23 -11.61
CA GLY A 501 -8.92 8.82 -13.01
C GLY A 501 -7.69 9.13 -13.86
N GLU A 502 -7.45 8.31 -14.89
CA GLU A 502 -6.36 8.54 -15.85
C GLU A 502 -6.58 9.80 -16.69
N GLY A 503 -5.53 10.63 -16.82
CA GLY A 503 -5.55 11.81 -17.69
C GLY A 503 -6.52 12.91 -17.28
N VAL A 504 -7.03 12.90 -16.05
CA VAL A 504 -8.10 13.81 -15.64
C VAL A 504 -7.59 15.24 -15.45
N ALA A 505 -8.36 16.20 -15.98
CA ALA A 505 -7.98 17.59 -16.09
C ALA A 505 -7.74 18.32 -14.75
N TRP A 506 -8.29 17.82 -13.63
CA TRP A 506 -8.07 18.43 -12.31
C TRP A 506 -6.62 18.42 -11.81
N GLU A 507 -5.75 17.58 -12.38
CA GLU A 507 -4.32 17.70 -12.10
C GLU A 507 -3.75 19.03 -12.60
N ASN A 508 -4.38 19.64 -13.61
CA ASN A 508 -3.99 20.89 -14.24
C ASN A 508 -4.87 22.08 -13.84
N ASP A 509 -6.08 21.83 -13.36
CA ASP A 509 -7.03 22.86 -12.96
C ASP A 509 -7.79 22.43 -11.71
N ALA A 510 -7.43 23.00 -10.56
CA ALA A 510 -8.06 22.70 -9.28
C ALA A 510 -9.56 23.04 -9.23
N SER A 511 -10.09 23.87 -10.14
CA SER A 511 -11.53 24.14 -10.21
C SER A 511 -12.36 22.95 -10.71
N LEU A 512 -11.69 21.92 -11.25
CA LEU A 512 -12.32 20.68 -11.73
C LEU A 512 -12.33 19.58 -10.66
N ILE A 513 -11.82 19.85 -9.45
CA ILE A 513 -11.93 18.95 -8.31
C ILE A 513 -13.44 18.75 -8.00
N PRO A 514 -13.96 17.49 -8.02
CA PRO A 514 -15.34 17.23 -7.66
C PRO A 514 -15.65 17.62 -6.22
N ASP A 515 -16.86 18.15 -5.99
CA ASP A 515 -17.33 18.59 -4.67
C ASP A 515 -17.35 17.46 -3.62
N ASP A 516 -17.46 16.21 -4.06
CA ASP A 516 -17.49 15.00 -3.24
C ASP A 516 -16.11 14.32 -3.07
N VAL A 517 -15.00 14.95 -3.50
CA VAL A 517 -13.68 14.31 -3.46
C VAL A 517 -13.29 13.84 -2.07
N ASP A 518 -13.54 14.65 -1.03
CA ASP A 518 -13.23 14.28 0.35
C ASP A 518 -13.98 13.02 0.79
N TRP A 519 -15.19 12.85 0.25
CA TRP A 519 -16.01 11.66 0.48
C TRP A 519 -15.41 10.43 -0.16
N SER A 520 -15.00 10.53 -1.42
CA SER A 520 -14.29 9.48 -2.14
C SER A 520 -12.96 9.10 -1.46
N ILE A 521 -12.22 10.08 -0.93
CA ILE A 521 -10.98 9.86 -0.17
C ILE A 521 -11.26 9.06 1.11
N GLU A 522 -12.27 9.44 1.89
CA GLU A 522 -12.64 8.70 3.10
C GLU A 522 -13.10 7.28 2.79
N GLY A 523 -13.84 7.10 1.69
CA GLY A 523 -14.23 5.79 1.19
C GLY A 523 -13.02 4.93 0.82
N MET A 524 -12.05 5.51 0.10
CA MET A 524 -10.81 4.82 -0.30
C MET A 524 -9.96 4.44 0.92
N ALA A 525 -9.83 5.35 1.89
CA ALA A 525 -9.14 5.07 3.14
C ALA A 525 -9.82 3.94 3.93
N ARG A 526 -11.16 3.92 4.01
CA ARG A 526 -11.92 2.83 4.64
C ARG A 526 -11.67 1.48 3.97
N MET A 527 -11.62 1.44 2.63
CA MET A 527 -11.30 0.22 1.90
C MET A 527 -9.92 -0.32 2.30
N PHE A 528 -8.90 0.53 2.33
CA PHE A 528 -7.56 0.08 2.72
C PHE A 528 -7.46 -0.31 4.20
N ARG A 529 -8.17 0.36 5.12
CA ARG A 529 -8.29 -0.07 6.51
C ARG A 529 -8.90 -1.48 6.63
N ALA A 530 -9.97 -1.76 5.88
CA ALA A 530 -10.60 -3.08 5.85
C ALA A 530 -9.64 -4.18 5.36
N ARG A 531 -8.91 -3.92 4.28
CA ARG A 531 -7.88 -4.82 3.74
C ARG A 531 -6.76 -5.08 4.75
N GLN A 532 -6.25 -4.02 5.40
CA GLN A 532 -5.22 -4.16 6.43
C GLN A 532 -5.74 -4.98 7.61
N ARG A 533 -6.98 -4.73 8.06
CA ARG A 533 -7.56 -5.47 9.18
C ARG A 533 -7.68 -6.95 8.86
N GLY A 534 -8.12 -7.32 7.65
CA GLY A 534 -8.15 -8.72 7.19
C GLY A 534 -6.76 -9.36 7.24
N THR A 535 -5.76 -8.63 6.76
CA THR A 535 -4.34 -9.02 6.80
C THR A 535 -3.87 -9.30 8.23
N GLU A 536 -4.04 -8.33 9.13
CA GLU A 536 -3.58 -8.42 10.53
C GLU A 536 -4.27 -9.53 11.30
N ARG A 537 -5.59 -9.70 11.10
CA ARG A 537 -6.38 -10.75 11.73
C ARG A 537 -5.86 -12.14 11.36
N ALA A 538 -5.53 -12.36 10.09
CA ALA A 538 -4.93 -13.61 9.65
C ALA A 538 -3.50 -13.77 10.21
N ARG A 539 -2.64 -12.75 10.11
CA ARG A 539 -1.26 -12.80 10.64
C ARG A 539 -1.19 -13.12 12.12
N ASN A 540 -2.11 -12.58 12.93
CA ASN A 540 -2.15 -12.82 14.37
C ASN A 540 -2.43 -14.30 14.72
N GLN A 541 -2.99 -15.09 13.79
CA GLN A 541 -3.20 -16.53 13.96
C GLN A 541 -1.95 -17.37 13.59
N PHE A 542 -0.94 -16.76 12.96
CA PHE A 542 0.26 -17.43 12.43
C PHE A 542 1.55 -16.77 12.93
N SER A 543 1.63 -16.48 14.24
CA SER A 543 2.79 -15.81 14.85
C SER A 543 4.11 -16.59 14.70
N SER A 544 4.05 -17.91 14.54
CA SER A 544 5.21 -18.80 14.34
C SER A 544 5.61 -19.01 12.87
N SER A 545 4.89 -18.43 11.90
CA SER A 545 5.20 -18.56 10.47
C SER A 545 6.53 -17.89 10.12
N ASN A 546 7.38 -18.61 9.37
CA ASN A 546 8.58 -18.03 8.74
C ASN A 546 8.17 -17.08 7.62
N ALA A 547 7.21 -17.50 6.78
CA ALA A 547 6.69 -16.64 5.73
C ALA A 547 5.94 -15.45 6.33
N LYS A 548 6.07 -14.29 5.68
CA LYS A 548 5.45 -13.03 6.04
C LYS A 548 4.53 -12.56 4.93
N VAL A 549 3.44 -11.90 5.31
CA VAL A 549 2.50 -11.27 4.40
C VAL A 549 2.38 -9.79 4.78
N TYR A 550 2.47 -8.92 3.79
CA TYR A 550 2.37 -7.47 3.94
C TYR A 550 1.36 -6.91 2.95
N HIS A 551 0.75 -5.80 3.34
CA HIS A 551 -0.13 -5.01 2.51
C HIS A 551 0.51 -3.66 2.20
N ALA A 552 0.59 -3.32 0.92
CA ALA A 552 1.06 -2.01 0.48
C ALA A 552 -0.09 -1.20 -0.15
N ILE A 553 -0.07 0.11 0.08
CA ILE A 553 -0.85 1.07 -0.73
C ILE A 553 0.08 1.62 -1.80
N GLU A 554 -0.24 1.35 -3.06
CA GLU A 554 0.47 1.94 -4.19
C GLU A 554 -0.10 3.32 -4.54
N PHE A 555 0.79 4.31 -4.64
CA PHE A 555 0.51 5.67 -5.10
C PHE A 555 1.36 5.98 -6.35
N ASN A 556 0.99 7.03 -7.07
CA ASN A 556 1.67 7.46 -8.29
C ASN A 556 1.47 8.98 -8.50
N LYS A 557 2.22 9.62 -9.41
CA LYS A 557 2.10 11.07 -9.67
C LYS A 557 2.34 11.92 -8.41
N LEU A 558 3.42 11.65 -7.68
CA LEU A 558 3.82 12.52 -6.58
C LEU A 558 4.24 13.91 -7.09
N TRP A 559 5.00 13.93 -8.19
CA TRP A 559 5.64 15.12 -8.74
C TRP A 559 4.90 15.66 -9.97
N LYS A 560 4.78 16.98 -10.00
CA LYS A 560 4.42 17.79 -11.18
C LYS A 560 5.37 18.98 -11.26
N ASN A 561 6.13 19.09 -12.35
CA ASN A 561 7.10 20.17 -12.57
C ASN A 561 8.08 20.39 -11.38
N GLY A 562 8.52 19.30 -10.74
CA GLY A 562 9.44 19.35 -9.59
C GLY A 562 8.81 19.75 -8.25
N GLN A 563 7.49 19.95 -8.19
CA GLN A 563 6.72 20.18 -6.96
C GLN A 563 5.76 19.03 -6.69
N THR A 564 5.40 18.81 -5.43
CA THR A 564 4.47 17.72 -5.07
C THR A 564 3.02 18.06 -5.43
N MET A 565 2.16 17.07 -5.63
CA MET A 565 0.71 17.33 -5.80
C MET A 565 0.11 18.04 -4.57
N MET A 566 0.58 17.73 -3.37
CA MET A 566 0.18 18.41 -2.13
C MET A 566 0.56 19.90 -2.13
N TYR A 567 1.65 20.30 -2.81
CA TYR A 567 2.01 21.72 -2.97
C TYR A 567 0.96 22.48 -3.78
N TYR A 568 0.34 21.83 -4.76
CA TYR A 568 -0.70 22.40 -5.61
C TYR A 568 -2.11 22.26 -5.02
N ASN A 569 -2.26 21.74 -3.79
CA ASN A 569 -3.54 21.38 -3.19
C ASN A 569 -4.38 20.44 -4.09
N VAL A 570 -3.71 19.56 -4.84
CA VAL A 570 -4.40 18.53 -5.62
C VAL A 570 -4.48 17.26 -4.77
N PRO A 571 -5.68 16.70 -4.56
CA PRO A 571 -5.86 15.47 -3.80
C PRO A 571 -5.00 14.31 -4.31
N SER A 572 -4.34 13.62 -3.38
CA SER A 572 -3.40 12.54 -3.66
C SER A 572 -3.55 11.38 -2.68
N VAL A 573 -3.25 10.17 -3.13
CA VAL A 573 -3.29 9.00 -2.24
C VAL A 573 -2.27 9.15 -1.12
N LEU A 574 -1.07 9.64 -1.42
CA LEU A 574 -0.03 9.79 -0.40
C LEU A 574 -0.37 10.85 0.66
N GLY A 575 -0.92 12.00 0.25
CA GLY A 575 -1.26 13.09 1.16
C GLY A 575 -2.57 12.89 1.91
N ASP A 576 -3.59 12.31 1.25
CA ASP A 576 -4.97 12.39 1.73
C ASP A 576 -5.58 11.03 2.11
N VAL A 577 -5.03 9.91 1.61
CA VAL A 577 -5.51 8.55 1.92
C VAL A 577 -4.58 7.85 2.91
N VAL A 578 -3.28 7.73 2.59
CA VAL A 578 -2.29 6.98 3.38
C VAL A 578 -2.26 7.41 4.86
N PRO A 579 -2.34 8.71 5.23
CA PRO A 579 -2.27 9.10 6.64
C PRO A 579 -3.48 8.64 7.47
N LYS A 580 -4.59 8.30 6.80
CA LYS A 580 -5.85 7.83 7.38
C LYS A 580 -5.88 6.30 7.54
N VAL A 581 -4.79 5.62 7.22
CA VAL A 581 -4.69 4.15 7.23
C VAL A 581 -3.40 3.76 7.94
N ARG A 582 -3.51 2.84 8.90
CA ARG A 582 -2.33 2.13 9.37
C ARG A 582 -1.99 1.06 8.34
N ILE A 583 -0.79 1.08 7.77
CA ILE A 583 -0.40 0.23 6.63
C ILE A 583 0.99 -0.36 6.84
N ASP A 584 1.28 -1.54 6.28
CA ASP A 584 2.63 -2.13 6.45
C ASP A 584 3.68 -1.31 5.69
N LEU A 585 3.38 -0.93 4.45
CA LEU A 585 4.23 -0.08 3.63
C LEU A 585 3.45 0.73 2.58
N THR A 586 4.11 1.72 1.99
CA THR A 586 3.67 2.34 0.74
C THR A 586 4.50 1.84 -0.44
N SER A 587 3.89 1.80 -1.62
CA SER A 587 4.53 1.44 -2.88
C SER A 587 4.42 2.62 -3.85
N TRP A 588 5.47 2.96 -4.58
CA TRP A 588 5.42 4.07 -5.53
C TRP A 588 5.60 3.57 -6.97
N SER A 589 4.61 3.82 -7.84
CA SER A 589 4.86 3.84 -9.28
C SER A 589 5.51 5.18 -9.62
N ALA A 590 6.84 5.13 -9.75
CA ALA A 590 7.74 6.27 -9.63
C ALA A 590 8.15 6.87 -10.98
N TYR A 591 7.38 6.67 -12.04
CA TYR A 591 7.71 7.23 -13.36
C TYR A 591 7.83 8.77 -13.35
N ASP A 592 7.09 9.44 -12.47
CA ASP A 592 7.15 10.90 -12.28
C ASP A 592 8.44 11.38 -11.59
N SER A 593 9.26 10.47 -11.06
CA SER A 593 10.53 10.79 -10.40
C SER A 593 11.71 10.97 -11.36
N ASN A 594 11.54 10.67 -12.65
CA ASN A 594 12.63 10.69 -13.63
C ASN A 594 13.05 12.10 -14.07
N TRP A 595 12.29 13.12 -13.70
CA TRP A 595 12.63 14.50 -14.01
C TRP A 595 13.92 14.94 -13.30
N THR A 596 14.81 15.61 -14.03
CA THR A 596 16.09 16.09 -13.50
C THR A 596 16.37 17.54 -13.90
N ASN A 597 17.17 18.22 -13.07
CA ASN A 597 17.75 19.52 -13.38
C ASN A 597 19.01 19.76 -12.53
N THR A 598 19.63 20.95 -12.62
CA THR A 598 20.82 21.29 -11.85
C THR A 598 20.65 21.13 -10.33
N ASN A 599 19.43 21.30 -9.80
CA ASN A 599 19.14 21.17 -8.37
C ASN A 599 18.73 19.75 -7.95
N ASN A 600 18.28 18.93 -8.91
CA ASN A 600 17.84 17.56 -8.73
C ASN A 600 18.48 16.70 -9.84
N PRO A 601 19.77 16.36 -9.73
CA PRO A 601 20.39 15.40 -10.63
C PRO A 601 19.75 14.02 -10.46
N VAL A 602 20.10 13.08 -11.35
CA VAL A 602 19.53 11.71 -11.39
C VAL A 602 19.51 11.08 -9.99
N GLY A 603 18.34 10.54 -9.62
CA GLY A 603 18.08 9.93 -8.32
C GLY A 603 17.56 10.89 -7.24
N HIS A 604 17.79 12.20 -7.35
CA HIS A 604 17.42 13.13 -6.26
C HIS A 604 15.91 13.28 -6.03
N LEU A 605 15.10 13.38 -7.09
CA LEU A 605 13.64 13.44 -6.93
C LEU A 605 13.08 12.14 -6.38
N MET A 606 13.62 11.00 -6.81
CA MET A 606 13.22 9.69 -6.28
C MET A 606 13.58 9.57 -4.79
N TRP A 607 14.80 9.95 -4.40
CA TRP A 607 15.24 9.99 -3.01
C TRP A 607 14.30 10.84 -2.14
N LYS A 608 13.99 12.07 -2.61
CA LYS A 608 13.05 12.97 -1.91
C LYS A 608 11.65 12.39 -1.85
N GLY A 609 11.19 11.76 -2.94
CA GLY A 609 9.85 11.17 -3.02
C GLY A 609 9.67 10.02 -2.04
N ILE A 610 10.68 9.15 -1.92
CA ILE A 610 10.70 8.06 -0.93
C ILE A 610 10.72 8.63 0.51
N HIS A 611 11.53 9.67 0.77
CA HIS A 611 11.55 10.34 2.07
C HIS A 611 10.19 10.96 2.45
N ILE A 612 9.51 11.56 1.47
CA ILE A 612 8.14 12.07 1.63
C ILE A 612 7.17 10.91 1.89
N ALA A 613 7.33 9.78 1.19
CA ALA A 613 6.47 8.62 1.36
C ALA A 613 6.61 7.99 2.76
N ASP A 614 7.83 7.85 3.28
CA ASP A 614 8.06 7.40 4.66
C ASP A 614 7.40 8.36 5.66
N TYR A 615 7.48 9.68 5.43
CA TYR A 615 6.84 10.64 6.31
C TYR A 615 5.32 10.40 6.43
N TYR A 616 4.62 10.26 5.30
CA TYR A 616 3.17 10.09 5.30
C TYR A 616 2.73 8.70 5.76
N THR A 617 3.57 7.67 5.59
CA THR A 617 3.25 6.29 5.97
C THR A 617 3.05 6.15 7.49
N THR A 618 1.82 5.83 7.90
CA THR A 618 1.49 5.44 9.27
C THR A 618 1.72 3.93 9.41
N SER A 619 2.97 3.53 9.71
CA SER A 619 3.36 2.12 9.68
C SER A 619 2.70 1.27 10.78
N THR A 620 2.41 0.00 10.47
CA THR A 620 2.03 -1.04 11.44
C THR A 620 3.19 -1.48 12.35
N GLY A 621 4.44 -1.18 11.96
CA GLY A 621 5.65 -1.70 12.60
C GLY A 621 5.97 -3.17 12.23
N ALA A 622 5.25 -3.78 11.28
CA ALA A 622 5.54 -5.14 10.83
C ALA A 622 6.87 -5.26 10.06
N ILE A 623 7.34 -4.15 9.49
CA ILE A 623 8.67 -4.00 8.89
C ILE A 623 9.59 -3.42 9.97
N GLN A 624 10.62 -4.18 10.34
CA GLN A 624 11.55 -3.83 11.44
C GLN A 624 12.91 -3.33 10.95
N SER A 625 13.19 -3.46 9.65
CA SER A 625 14.47 -3.06 9.04
C SER A 625 14.21 -2.22 7.79
N GLY A 626 14.93 -1.11 7.68
CA GLY A 626 14.71 -0.13 6.62
C GLY A 626 13.44 0.71 6.83
N ILE A 627 13.01 1.39 5.77
CA ILE A 627 11.78 2.19 5.78
C ILE A 627 10.62 1.43 5.13
N PRO A 628 9.37 1.68 5.54
CA PRO A 628 8.18 1.02 5.01
C PRO A 628 7.76 1.62 3.66
N VAL A 629 8.69 1.67 2.72
CA VAL A 629 8.48 2.16 1.35
C VAL A 629 9.15 1.20 0.37
N GLN A 630 8.54 1.00 -0.78
CA GLN A 630 9.14 0.31 -1.93
C GLN A 630 8.86 1.08 -3.23
N ILE A 631 9.67 0.83 -4.25
CA ILE A 631 9.35 1.25 -5.62
C ILE A 631 8.58 0.10 -6.27
N GLY A 632 7.29 0.35 -6.50
CA GLY A 632 6.38 -0.62 -7.07
C GLY A 632 6.53 -0.76 -8.56
N GLU A 633 6.85 0.33 -9.27
CA GLU A 633 7.12 0.36 -10.71
C GLU A 633 8.06 1.51 -11.05
N PHE A 634 9.06 1.19 -11.86
CA PHE A 634 9.90 2.17 -12.53
C PHE A 634 10.62 1.49 -13.69
N ALA A 635 10.95 2.20 -14.77
CA ALA A 635 11.94 1.74 -15.74
C ALA A 635 12.25 2.85 -16.73
N HIS A 636 13.43 2.77 -17.33
CA HIS A 636 13.78 3.55 -18.52
C HIS A 636 13.42 2.77 -19.77
N ASN A 637 13.05 3.49 -20.82
CA ASN A 637 13.00 2.96 -22.18
C ASN A 637 14.44 2.69 -22.62
N GLU A 638 14.72 1.49 -23.14
CA GLU A 638 16.02 1.10 -23.71
C GLU A 638 16.00 0.97 -25.24
N ASN A 639 14.83 1.19 -25.86
CA ASN A 639 14.65 1.06 -27.30
C ASN A 639 14.92 2.38 -28.04
N PRO A 640 15.96 2.49 -28.89
CA PRO A 640 16.41 3.74 -29.54
C PRO A 640 15.39 4.59 -30.33
N PRO A 641 14.26 4.08 -30.89
CA PRO A 641 13.24 4.99 -31.43
C PRO A 641 12.49 5.78 -30.34
N TYR A 642 12.50 5.33 -29.08
CA TYR A 642 11.71 5.88 -27.98
C TYR A 642 12.54 6.35 -26.78
N THR A 643 13.86 6.37 -26.95
CA THR A 643 14.81 6.87 -25.94
C THR A 643 16.06 7.42 -26.62
N SER A 644 16.66 8.43 -26.01
CA SER A 644 18.02 8.88 -26.36
C SER A 644 19.07 8.32 -25.41
N LEU A 645 18.67 7.51 -24.42
CA LEU A 645 19.58 6.95 -23.43
C LEU A 645 20.42 5.84 -24.08
N THR A 646 21.74 5.96 -23.94
CA THR A 646 22.68 4.91 -24.30
C THR A 646 22.85 3.92 -23.15
N GLU A 647 23.44 2.76 -23.41
CA GLU A 647 23.76 1.80 -22.36
C GLU A 647 24.59 2.43 -21.21
N PRO A 648 25.65 3.22 -21.45
CA PRO A 648 26.34 3.96 -20.38
C PRO A 648 25.43 4.87 -19.54
N ASP A 649 24.46 5.55 -20.16
CA ASP A 649 23.50 6.41 -19.44
C ASP A 649 22.59 5.56 -18.54
N ILE A 650 22.11 4.42 -19.05
CA ILE A 650 21.30 3.46 -18.28
C ILE A 650 22.10 2.94 -17.08
N ARG A 651 23.33 2.45 -17.29
CA ARG A 651 24.21 1.94 -16.22
C ARG A 651 24.50 3.01 -15.16
N ASN A 652 24.78 4.24 -15.58
CA ASN A 652 24.94 5.37 -14.67
C ASN A 652 23.67 5.62 -13.85
N ASN A 653 22.50 5.69 -14.49
CA ASN A 653 21.24 5.96 -13.81
C ASN A 653 20.88 4.87 -12.78
N TYR A 654 21.04 3.59 -13.13
CA TYR A 654 20.77 2.50 -12.20
C TYR A 654 21.76 2.41 -11.05
N GLY A 655 23.02 2.85 -11.22
CA GLY A 655 23.94 3.05 -10.09
C GLY A 655 23.40 4.06 -9.08
N ARG A 656 22.81 5.17 -9.55
CA ARG A 656 22.14 6.16 -8.67
C ARG A 656 20.92 5.58 -7.96
N TYR A 657 20.12 4.77 -8.65
CA TYR A 657 18.92 4.16 -8.07
C TYR A 657 19.26 3.06 -7.05
N ILE A 658 20.34 2.31 -7.26
CA ILE A 658 20.90 1.40 -6.25
C ILE A 658 21.35 2.21 -5.04
N GLY A 659 22.10 3.30 -5.27
CA GLY A 659 22.63 4.13 -4.21
C GLY A 659 21.54 4.71 -3.29
N LEU A 660 20.46 5.25 -3.88
CA LEU A 660 19.33 5.76 -3.09
C LEU A 660 18.52 4.64 -2.40
N ALA A 661 18.38 3.47 -3.03
CA ALA A 661 17.61 2.36 -2.46
C ALA A 661 18.30 1.81 -1.20
N LEU A 662 19.63 1.70 -1.24
CA LEU A 662 20.45 1.25 -0.12
C LEU A 662 20.60 2.31 0.97
N ASP A 663 20.79 3.59 0.62
CA ASP A 663 20.85 4.68 1.60
C ASP A 663 19.57 4.77 2.44
N LEU A 664 18.42 4.70 1.78
CA LEU A 664 17.13 4.81 2.44
C LEU A 664 16.65 3.49 3.06
N GLY A 665 17.23 2.35 2.65
CA GLY A 665 16.79 1.02 3.08
C GLY A 665 15.35 0.74 2.67
N ILE A 666 14.98 1.01 1.41
CA ILE A 666 13.65 0.62 0.90
C ILE A 666 13.52 -0.90 0.85
N GLN A 667 12.28 -1.39 0.89
CA GLN A 667 12.04 -2.84 0.93
C GLN A 667 12.39 -3.51 -0.40
N ASN A 668 11.87 -2.97 -1.50
CA ASN A 668 11.98 -3.56 -2.83
C ASN A 668 12.00 -2.46 -3.92
N PHE A 669 12.55 -2.80 -5.08
CA PHE A 669 12.56 -1.95 -6.27
C PHE A 669 12.19 -2.80 -7.49
N TYR A 670 11.01 -2.57 -8.06
CA TYR A 670 10.52 -3.33 -9.20
C TYR A 670 10.63 -2.56 -10.51
N LEU A 671 11.42 -3.12 -11.42
CA LEU A 671 11.53 -2.65 -12.78
C LEU A 671 10.36 -3.16 -13.61
N TRP A 672 9.82 -2.31 -14.47
CA TRP A 672 8.90 -2.75 -15.52
C TRP A 672 9.71 -3.04 -16.79
N ASN A 673 9.67 -4.21 -17.42
CA ASN A 673 8.95 -5.45 -17.12
C ASN A 673 9.78 -6.63 -17.64
N LEU A 674 9.44 -7.88 -17.31
CA LEU A 674 10.17 -9.06 -17.76
C LEU A 674 10.17 -9.14 -19.29
N TYR A 675 8.97 -9.10 -19.88
CA TYR A 675 8.74 -8.89 -21.31
C TYR A 675 7.99 -7.58 -21.47
N CYS A 676 8.45 -6.70 -22.35
CA CYS A 676 7.87 -5.36 -22.48
C CYS A 676 6.35 -5.42 -22.73
N SER A 677 5.58 -4.56 -22.06
CA SER A 677 4.12 -4.46 -22.23
C SER A 677 3.68 -3.11 -22.82
N GLY A 678 4.57 -2.12 -22.82
CA GLY A 678 4.29 -0.77 -23.27
C GLY A 678 4.36 -0.66 -24.79
N GLN A 679 3.26 -0.23 -25.39
CA GLN A 679 3.17 0.05 -26.82
C GLN A 679 3.36 1.55 -27.05
N GLN A 680 4.06 1.91 -28.12
CA GLN A 680 4.23 3.30 -28.56
C GLN A 680 3.44 3.60 -29.85
N GLY A 681 2.80 2.59 -30.42
CA GLY A 681 1.97 2.71 -31.59
C GLY A 681 1.72 1.36 -32.26
N ALA A 682 1.29 1.45 -33.51
CA ALA A 682 1.15 0.34 -34.44
C ALA A 682 0.94 0.90 -35.86
N PRO A 683 1.04 0.05 -36.90
CA PRO A 683 0.64 0.44 -38.26
C PRO A 683 -0.81 0.95 -38.32
N ASN A 684 -1.13 1.82 -39.28
CA ASN A 684 -2.49 2.37 -39.39
C ASN A 684 -3.53 1.25 -39.58
N GLY A 685 -4.60 1.28 -38.79
CA GLY A 685 -5.67 0.27 -38.80
C GLY A 685 -5.32 -1.05 -38.09
N PHE A 686 -4.13 -1.18 -37.50
CA PHE A 686 -3.73 -2.37 -36.76
C PHE A 686 -4.26 -2.34 -35.31
N THR A 687 -4.68 -3.51 -34.82
CA THR A 687 -5.05 -3.74 -33.43
C THR A 687 -4.17 -4.84 -32.87
N TRP A 688 -3.55 -4.60 -31.71
CA TRP A 688 -2.79 -5.63 -31.02
C TRP A 688 -3.72 -6.72 -30.48
N GLU A 689 -3.36 -7.97 -30.71
CA GLU A 689 -4.13 -9.15 -30.33
C GLU A 689 -3.38 -9.92 -29.26
N LYS A 690 -4.09 -10.28 -28.19
CA LYS A 690 -3.54 -11.16 -27.15
C LYS A 690 -3.35 -12.56 -27.72
N ASP A 691 -2.35 -13.27 -27.20
CA ASP A 691 -1.96 -14.62 -27.63
C ASP A 691 -1.45 -14.67 -29.08
N THR A 692 -0.87 -13.56 -29.57
CA THR A 692 -0.27 -13.46 -30.90
C THR A 692 1.24 -13.27 -30.79
N GLN A 693 2.00 -14.15 -31.42
CA GLN A 693 3.45 -14.00 -31.55
C GLN A 693 3.77 -13.04 -32.70
N TYR A 694 4.41 -11.93 -32.38
CA TYR A 694 4.88 -10.95 -33.37
C TYR A 694 6.35 -11.18 -33.71
N ASP A 695 6.78 -10.69 -34.88
CA ASP A 695 8.18 -10.68 -35.31
C ASP A 695 9.01 -9.69 -34.48
N ASP A 696 10.26 -10.03 -34.18
CA ASP A 696 11.16 -9.21 -33.37
C ASP A 696 11.29 -7.79 -33.91
N SER A 697 11.41 -7.63 -35.24
CA SER A 697 11.54 -6.30 -35.86
C SER A 697 10.30 -5.43 -35.66
N PHE A 698 9.12 -6.06 -35.64
CA PHE A 698 7.86 -5.37 -35.33
C PHE A 698 7.83 -4.94 -33.87
N LEU A 699 8.23 -5.82 -32.95
CA LEU A 699 8.29 -5.53 -31.52
C LEU A 699 9.28 -4.38 -31.25
N TYR A 700 10.50 -4.42 -31.81
CA TYR A 700 11.46 -3.32 -31.71
C TYR A 700 10.96 -2.03 -32.34
N GLN A 701 10.12 -2.10 -33.38
CA GLN A 701 9.57 -0.88 -33.97
C GLN A 701 8.52 -0.23 -33.08
N TRP A 702 7.69 -0.99 -32.36
CA TRP A 702 6.45 -0.46 -31.76
C TRP A 702 6.35 -0.53 -30.24
N MET A 703 7.34 -1.14 -29.56
CA MET A 703 7.36 -1.23 -28.10
C MET A 703 8.24 -0.18 -27.45
N ASP A 704 7.92 0.19 -26.21
CA ASP A 704 8.57 1.28 -25.49
C ASP A 704 9.98 0.97 -24.96
N GLY A 705 10.40 -0.29 -24.96
CA GLY A 705 11.78 -0.63 -24.60
C GLY A 705 12.02 -0.95 -23.14
N LYS A 706 10.98 -1.14 -22.34
CA LYS A 706 11.07 -1.53 -20.93
C LYS A 706 11.07 -3.06 -20.79
N TRP A 707 12.24 -3.68 -20.83
CA TRP A 707 12.38 -5.15 -20.80
C TRP A 707 13.51 -5.63 -19.89
N MET A 708 13.33 -6.81 -19.29
CA MET A 708 14.42 -7.62 -18.75
C MET A 708 15.04 -8.44 -19.87
N LEU A 709 14.20 -9.10 -20.66
CA LEU A 709 14.57 -9.86 -21.85
C LEU A 709 14.02 -9.17 -23.08
N GLU A 710 14.88 -8.82 -24.02
CA GLU A 710 14.53 -8.25 -25.31
C GLU A 710 13.81 -9.25 -26.23
N PRO A 711 13.12 -8.80 -27.30
CA PRO A 711 12.46 -9.68 -28.26
C PRO A 711 13.35 -10.80 -28.84
N ASN A 712 14.63 -10.52 -29.08
CA ASN A 712 15.58 -11.51 -29.61
C ASN A 712 16.14 -12.49 -28.54
N GLY A 713 15.75 -12.32 -27.26
CA GLY A 713 16.23 -13.10 -26.12
C GLY A 713 17.49 -12.60 -25.42
N SER A 714 18.08 -11.46 -25.80
CA SER A 714 19.16 -10.81 -25.04
C SER A 714 18.63 -10.17 -23.76
N MET A 715 19.52 -9.93 -22.79
CA MET A 715 19.18 -9.16 -21.59
C MET A 715 19.22 -7.67 -21.91
N GLY A 716 18.23 -6.93 -21.41
CA GLY A 716 18.26 -5.46 -21.42
C GLY A 716 19.46 -4.91 -20.65
N TYR A 717 19.80 -3.65 -20.90
CA TYR A 717 20.94 -2.97 -20.28
C TYR A 717 20.80 -2.87 -18.76
N ALA A 718 19.61 -2.53 -18.25
CA ALA A 718 19.35 -2.50 -16.81
C ALA A 718 19.48 -3.88 -16.16
N ALA A 719 18.94 -4.92 -16.81
CA ALA A 719 19.01 -6.29 -16.31
C ALA A 719 20.46 -6.79 -16.27
N THR A 720 21.22 -6.57 -17.35
CA THR A 720 22.64 -6.91 -17.45
C THR A 720 23.44 -6.23 -16.34
N PHE A 721 23.25 -4.92 -16.14
CA PHE A 721 23.94 -4.17 -15.11
C PHE A 721 23.66 -4.69 -13.70
N LEU A 722 22.40 -5.03 -13.38
CA LEU A 722 22.02 -5.59 -12.08
C LEU A 722 22.67 -6.96 -11.84
N MET A 723 22.70 -7.83 -12.85
CA MET A 723 23.33 -9.15 -12.77
C MET A 723 24.83 -9.09 -12.47
N GLU A 724 25.52 -8.10 -13.05
CA GLU A 724 26.94 -7.85 -12.79
C GLU A 724 27.20 -7.52 -11.30
N GLN A 725 26.25 -6.87 -10.63
CA GLN A 725 26.42 -6.48 -9.22
C GLN A 725 26.24 -7.63 -8.23
N TRP A 726 25.49 -8.68 -8.60
CA TRP A 726 25.30 -9.87 -7.76
C TRP A 726 26.51 -10.79 -7.80
N SER A 727 27.32 -10.65 -8.84
CA SER A 727 28.39 -11.56 -9.19
C SER A 727 29.73 -11.16 -8.56
N ALA A 728 29.73 -10.69 -7.32
CA ALA A 728 30.96 -10.50 -6.55
C ALA A 728 31.42 -11.83 -5.95
N LEU A 729 31.95 -12.74 -6.80
CA LEU A 729 32.93 -13.79 -6.46
C LEU A 729 33.33 -14.71 -7.64
N LEU A 730 33.36 -14.28 -8.92
CA LEU A 730 34.01 -15.11 -9.97
C LEU A 730 34.41 -14.41 -11.29
N SER A 731 34.79 -13.13 -11.26
CA SER A 731 35.43 -12.51 -12.43
C SER A 731 36.59 -11.61 -12.00
N THR A 732 37.82 -12.14 -12.12
CA THR A 732 38.97 -11.30 -12.43
C THR A 732 38.73 -10.74 -13.82
N SER A 733 38.61 -9.42 -13.94
CA SER A 733 38.63 -8.64 -15.19
C SER A 733 38.66 -9.47 -16.48
N GLU A 734 37.53 -9.55 -17.19
CA GLU A 734 37.53 -9.93 -18.60
C GLU A 734 38.42 -8.94 -19.35
N LYS A 735 39.70 -9.30 -19.49
CA LYS A 735 40.55 -8.73 -20.53
C LYS A 735 40.03 -9.28 -21.84
N ASP A 736 39.66 -8.39 -22.74
CA ASP A 736 39.36 -8.67 -24.14
C ASP A 736 40.39 -9.64 -24.75
N PHE A 737 40.01 -10.91 -24.80
CA PHE A 737 40.78 -12.00 -25.41
C PHE A 737 40.95 -11.82 -26.94
N ASN A 738 40.21 -10.87 -27.54
CA ASN A 738 40.29 -10.52 -28.96
C ASN A 738 41.60 -9.84 -29.39
N THR A 739 42.27 -9.07 -28.51
CA THR A 739 43.40 -8.21 -28.94
C THR A 739 44.75 -8.94 -29.05
N ASP A 740 44.87 -10.12 -28.44
CA ASP A 740 46.13 -10.86 -28.28
C ASP A 740 46.16 -12.18 -29.08
N THR A 741 45.22 -12.39 -30.01
CA THR A 741 45.11 -13.62 -30.80
C THR A 741 45.27 -13.36 -32.30
N HIS A 742 46.14 -14.11 -32.97
CA HIS A 742 46.45 -13.96 -34.39
C HIS A 742 46.40 -15.29 -35.14
N ILE A 743 45.76 -15.29 -36.31
CA ILE A 743 45.70 -16.45 -37.22
C ILE A 743 46.58 -16.17 -38.44
N PHE A 744 47.56 -17.03 -38.70
CA PHE A 744 48.49 -16.87 -39.82
C PHE A 744 48.91 -18.23 -40.44
N PRO A 745 49.26 -18.28 -41.74
CA PRO A 745 49.08 -17.22 -42.72
C PRO A 745 47.59 -16.95 -42.98
N ASN A 746 47.23 -15.72 -43.30
CA ASN A 746 45.88 -15.38 -43.76
C ASN A 746 46.01 -14.30 -44.85
N PRO A 747 45.75 -14.60 -46.14
CA PRO A 747 45.13 -15.83 -46.65
C PRO A 747 45.97 -17.11 -46.53
N ALA A 748 45.32 -18.25 -46.29
CA ALA A 748 45.92 -19.57 -46.06
C ALA A 748 45.68 -20.54 -47.22
N LYS A 749 46.61 -21.49 -47.43
CA LYS A 749 46.47 -22.57 -48.42
C LYS A 749 46.09 -23.89 -47.75
N ASP A 750 46.98 -24.52 -46.99
CA ASP A 750 46.74 -25.89 -46.50
C ASP A 750 46.58 -25.96 -44.98
N SER A 751 47.12 -25.00 -44.23
CA SER A 751 46.98 -24.92 -42.77
C SER A 751 47.01 -23.48 -42.25
N ILE A 752 46.57 -23.29 -41.00
CA ILE A 752 46.73 -22.07 -40.20
C ILE A 752 47.33 -22.39 -38.84
N SER A 753 48.12 -21.46 -38.32
CA SER A 753 48.61 -21.41 -36.96
C SER A 753 47.88 -20.33 -36.18
N ILE A 754 47.67 -20.58 -34.90
CA ILE A 754 47.07 -19.63 -33.97
C ILE A 754 48.13 -19.28 -32.94
N THR A 755 48.48 -18.00 -32.86
CA THR A 755 49.24 -17.46 -31.72
C THR A 755 48.26 -16.80 -30.79
N SER A 756 48.29 -17.17 -29.51
CA SER A 756 47.52 -16.52 -28.46
C SER A 756 48.31 -16.50 -27.15
N LYS A 757 48.04 -15.53 -26.29
CA LYS A 757 48.60 -15.49 -24.93
C LYS A 757 47.90 -16.45 -23.96
N THR A 758 46.69 -16.90 -24.27
CA THR A 758 45.98 -17.91 -23.47
C THR A 758 45.88 -19.24 -24.23
N VAL A 759 45.68 -20.32 -23.48
CA VAL A 759 45.58 -21.67 -24.04
C VAL A 759 44.21 -21.82 -24.72
N ILE A 760 44.23 -22.12 -26.01
CA ILE A 760 43.02 -22.35 -26.80
C ILE A 760 42.54 -23.78 -26.54
N ASP A 761 41.31 -23.93 -26.06
CA ASP A 761 40.64 -25.21 -25.86
C ASP A 761 40.05 -25.73 -27.18
N LYS A 762 39.39 -24.83 -27.94
CA LYS A 762 38.58 -25.22 -29.10
C LYS A 762 38.64 -24.21 -30.23
N VAL A 763 38.64 -24.70 -31.46
CA VAL A 763 38.56 -23.90 -32.69
C VAL A 763 37.41 -24.38 -33.56
N GLU A 764 36.56 -23.45 -33.98
CA GLU A 764 35.40 -23.73 -34.80
C GLU A 764 35.45 -22.88 -36.08
N ILE A 765 35.26 -23.51 -37.24
CA ILE A 765 35.25 -22.84 -38.54
C ILE A 765 33.83 -22.83 -39.08
N TYR A 766 33.35 -21.66 -39.47
CA TYR A 766 32.02 -21.40 -40.02
C TYR A 766 32.13 -20.84 -41.44
N ASN A 767 31.19 -21.19 -42.31
CA ASN A 767 31.02 -20.48 -43.57
C ASN A 767 30.29 -19.14 -43.35
N LEU A 768 30.16 -18.33 -44.41
CA LEU A 768 29.51 -17.01 -44.33
C LEU A 768 28.00 -17.08 -44.02
N GLN A 769 27.37 -18.25 -44.19
CA GLN A 769 25.97 -18.49 -43.82
C GLN A 769 25.82 -18.93 -42.35
N GLY A 770 26.91 -18.91 -41.56
CA GLY A 770 26.89 -19.31 -40.14
C GLY A 770 26.85 -20.82 -39.91
N LYS A 771 26.96 -21.64 -40.96
CA LYS A 771 27.04 -23.10 -40.82
C LYS A 771 28.44 -23.50 -40.36
N ARG A 772 28.52 -24.21 -39.22
CA ARG A 772 29.77 -24.79 -38.72
C ARG A 772 30.25 -25.89 -39.67
N ILE A 773 31.45 -25.70 -40.21
CA ILE A 773 32.09 -26.60 -41.18
C ILE A 773 33.00 -27.60 -40.47
N HIS A 774 33.77 -27.15 -39.48
CA HIS A 774 34.67 -28.00 -38.71
C HIS A 774 34.84 -27.52 -37.26
N THR A 775 35.25 -28.45 -36.40
CA THR A 775 35.64 -28.21 -35.02
C THR A 775 36.94 -28.96 -34.73
N TYR A 776 37.89 -28.27 -34.11
CA TYR A 776 39.15 -28.82 -33.62
C TYR A 776 39.21 -28.63 -32.11
N GLN A 777 39.60 -29.68 -31.38
CA GLN A 777 40.07 -29.55 -30.00
C GLN A 777 41.57 -29.33 -30.09
N VAL A 778 42.09 -28.28 -29.45
CA VAL A 778 43.48 -27.88 -29.65
C VAL A 778 44.27 -28.06 -28.37
N GLU A 779 45.38 -28.79 -28.46
CA GLU A 779 46.45 -28.74 -27.47
C GLU A 779 47.58 -27.83 -28.01
N LEU A 780 48.23 -27.09 -27.11
CA LEU A 780 49.21 -26.03 -27.38
C LEU A 780 50.12 -26.26 -28.62
N HIS A 781 50.12 -25.29 -29.55
CA HIS A 781 51.00 -25.18 -30.74
C HIS A 781 50.69 -26.06 -31.97
N GLN A 782 49.44 -26.52 -32.15
CA GLN A 782 49.10 -27.28 -33.37
C GLN A 782 48.73 -26.40 -34.57
N ASN A 783 49.29 -26.77 -35.73
CA ASN A 783 48.83 -26.32 -37.06
C ASN A 783 47.44 -26.92 -37.35
N ILE A 784 46.46 -26.08 -37.63
CA ILE A 784 45.11 -26.51 -38.01
C ILE A 784 45.08 -26.75 -39.52
N ASN A 785 44.86 -27.99 -39.94
CA ASN A 785 44.74 -28.35 -41.35
C ASN A 785 43.41 -27.84 -41.92
N ILE A 786 43.47 -27.09 -43.02
CA ILE A 786 42.31 -26.54 -43.73
C ILE A 786 42.28 -26.94 -45.22
N GLN A 787 43.07 -27.92 -45.63
CA GLN A 787 43.24 -28.33 -47.04
C GLN A 787 41.90 -28.74 -47.70
N ASN A 788 40.99 -29.31 -46.92
CA ASN A 788 39.69 -29.80 -47.38
C ASN A 788 38.61 -28.71 -47.45
N LEU A 789 38.91 -27.48 -46.99
CA LEU A 789 38.00 -26.36 -47.16
C LEU A 789 38.02 -25.88 -48.62
N ALA A 790 36.84 -25.65 -49.19
CA ALA A 790 36.73 -25.01 -50.50
C ALA A 790 37.31 -23.58 -50.44
N LYS A 791 37.81 -23.07 -51.57
CA LYS A 791 38.32 -21.69 -51.68
C LYS A 791 37.20 -20.70 -51.32
N GLY A 792 37.50 -19.74 -50.45
CA GLY A 792 36.49 -18.81 -49.96
C GLY A 792 36.83 -18.15 -48.62
N MET A 793 35.88 -17.37 -48.09
CA MET A 793 35.99 -16.74 -46.78
C MET A 793 35.25 -17.55 -45.72
N TYR A 794 35.84 -17.62 -44.54
CA TYR A 794 35.32 -18.32 -43.37
C TYR A 794 35.44 -17.45 -42.13
N ILE A 795 34.64 -17.76 -41.11
CA ILE A 795 34.75 -17.20 -39.76
C ILE A 795 35.34 -18.28 -38.86
N VAL A 796 36.40 -17.95 -38.14
CA VAL A 796 37.03 -18.83 -37.16
C VAL A 796 36.71 -18.30 -35.77
N ARG A 797 36.02 -19.11 -34.97
CA ARG A 797 35.74 -18.83 -33.56
C ARG A 797 36.68 -19.66 -32.69
N LEU A 798 37.39 -19.01 -31.80
CA LEU A 798 38.29 -19.61 -30.84
C LEU A 798 37.64 -19.56 -29.47
N LYS A 799 37.82 -20.62 -28.69
CA LYS A 799 37.41 -20.70 -27.29
C LYS A 799 38.62 -21.06 -26.45
N ASP A 800 38.90 -20.29 -25.41
CA ASP A 800 39.98 -20.61 -24.48
C ASP A 800 39.51 -21.57 -23.36
N ILE A 801 40.45 -22.06 -22.56
CA ILE A 801 40.18 -22.94 -21.42
C ILE A 801 39.30 -22.31 -20.32
N HIS A 802 39.06 -20.99 -20.36
CA HIS A 802 38.22 -20.25 -19.43
C HIS A 802 36.83 -19.94 -20.00
N ASN A 803 36.47 -20.52 -21.15
CA ASN A 803 35.23 -20.27 -21.90
C ASN A 803 35.11 -18.87 -22.54
N ASN A 804 36.19 -18.12 -22.66
CA ASN A 804 36.19 -16.86 -23.42
C ASN A 804 36.23 -17.16 -24.92
N PHE A 805 35.71 -16.24 -25.74
CA PHE A 805 35.65 -16.40 -27.19
C PHE A 805 36.35 -15.27 -27.94
N SER A 806 37.04 -15.60 -29.04
CA SER A 806 37.50 -14.62 -30.03
C SER A 806 37.11 -15.05 -31.45
N THR A 807 36.93 -14.07 -32.34
CA THR A 807 36.44 -14.32 -33.70
C THR A 807 37.34 -13.66 -34.74
N HIS A 808 37.77 -14.43 -35.73
CA HIS A 808 38.67 -13.98 -36.79
C HIS A 808 38.16 -14.37 -38.17
N LYS A 809 38.45 -13.53 -39.16
CA LYS A 809 38.21 -13.83 -40.57
C LYS A 809 39.33 -14.69 -41.13
N LEU A 810 39.00 -15.74 -41.88
CA LEU A 810 39.95 -16.58 -42.61
C LEU A 810 39.66 -16.55 -44.11
N VAL A 811 40.70 -16.38 -44.94
CA VAL A 811 40.61 -16.45 -46.40
C VAL A 811 41.38 -17.68 -46.89
N LYS A 812 40.67 -18.68 -47.43
CA LYS A 812 41.23 -19.90 -48.04
C LYS A 812 41.49 -19.68 -49.52
N LYS A 813 42.75 -19.87 -49.95
CA LYS A 813 43.21 -19.78 -51.35
C LYS A 813 43.10 -21.09 -52.13
#